data_AF-N1ZJP3-F1
#
_entry.id   AF-N1ZJP3-F1
#
_cell.length_a   1.000
_cell.length_b   1.000
_cell.length_c   1.000
_cell.angle_alpha   90.00
_cell.angle_beta   90.00
_cell.angle_gamma   90.00
#
_symmetry.space_group_name_H-M   'P 1'
#
loop_
_entity.id
_entity.type
_entity.pdbx_description
1 polymer ?
#
loop_
_entity_poly.entity_id
_entity_poly.type
_entity_poly.pdbx_seq_one_letter_code
_entity_poly.pdbx_strand_id
1 'polypeptide(L)'
;SGDSDVAGALYLNSDAKFNVNGNLNINSNGTPSTKNNGYPVYIAGNAAINVGNGGKFNLSATNTGSYSDNLMSISGKGTVKLAPHSNFKISADGTGALTAINLSSGSTFTSDQPDAFTIDLSQNTSTGKSLIRNGTINFSRVKTMATDGTTSEPLGKIDVTYDRNGNATTYTITSLNEDTVKQVGEGLANKNLIDFVKAGEDVTLSNLHLSKDNVLTGTVASSGSDNPIYVTVTVGGVSTNIPVVGNYTVYTNTKGTVTSNNVDYAAQTASTGGNFSIDLSKLASSLTNDAQVAVTATKDFVEAAQTKSVAALRALNIATLQELVDAAPEEEAKPSYYNATEEAQKAYTDAISTGKTILADQNNYDQVDVDAAVTAIQNAQKALTGKETNKTELQAAIDQASTVESSDNYTNADSNLQKAYTDAISAGQTVLNKENVTQSEVDNALTTINNAKAALNGDAKKAASKEALQKAVDEAPTVKSDDAAYYNGSDEAKAAYDKAISAGQTVLADPDATATQITDTLNAINTAKSNLKGKATDKAALQTAVDNSATVKESNNYTNADQTQKSAYDNAVTAAQTVLDKTNATQAEVNQALQDLETANNNLNGDAKTEAANKAALEAAVKDAPNVRNTPAYYNGSEEAQTAYNSAINAGQAVLDQANPSANDVKTALDKINAARANLKGVATNTEALEKALTNANDAKKTGNYTNADQANQEALNNAITAGQEILKNTNATQAQIDSAAKAITDAISGLNGDTNLTNAKNAATEDIQKALDTKTTEITDATNIDQATKDQLIADAKKAAEDANTAINQATNADAVNTAKTEGITNINNVTVPSLDDAKTNAAKKIDQALTNKTKEINNAENIDQTTKDQLIKEATDAANTAKDAIEKATTNDEATKAGQAGVDAINNVKVPSVTDSQNAAKEAIDDALNAKTKEINDANNIDQTTKDQLIKEATNAANKAKEAIDQATTADAIKTAQDEGTTNINNVTVPSLEDAKKAANKAVDEALTAQTEVINKATNLSDTEKKDLIDQA
;
A
#
# COMPACT_ATOMS: atom_id res chain seq x y z
N SER A 1 53.63 52.18 14.15
CA SER A 1 52.75 53.07 14.95
C SER A 1 51.34 52.96 14.41
N GLY A 2 50.37 52.72 15.30
CA GLY A 2 48.94 52.55 14.97
C GLY A 2 48.65 51.11 14.54
N ASP A 3 48.18 50.21 15.40
CA ASP A 3 47.03 50.39 16.29
C ASP A 3 47.26 49.63 17.61
N SER A 4 47.32 50.33 18.74
CA SER A 4 47.68 49.74 20.05
C SER A 4 46.48 49.21 20.85
N ASP A 5 45.27 49.26 20.30
CA ASP A 5 44.02 48.97 21.02
C ASP A 5 42.91 48.47 20.05
N VAL A 6 43.10 47.36 19.34
CA VAL A 6 42.02 46.71 18.55
C VAL A 6 42.14 45.19 18.58
N ALA A 7 41.15 44.51 19.19
CA ALA A 7 40.59 43.22 18.74
C ALA A 7 39.50 42.70 19.69
N GLY A 8 38.38 43.42 19.83
CA GLY A 8 37.14 42.77 20.25
C GLY A 8 36.47 42.16 19.02
N ALA A 9 36.24 40.85 19.00
CA ALA A 9 35.68 40.16 17.82
C ALA A 9 34.17 39.93 17.95
N LEU A 10 33.70 39.59 19.15
CA LEU A 10 32.29 39.39 19.43
C LEU A 10 31.89 40.09 20.74
N TYR A 11 31.05 41.11 20.63
CA TYR A 11 30.49 41.83 21.78
C TYR A 11 28.96 41.70 21.77
N LEU A 12 28.41 41.02 22.77
CA LEU A 12 26.96 40.86 22.94
C LEU A 12 26.46 41.81 24.03
N ASN A 13 25.58 42.73 23.67
CA ASN A 13 24.85 43.58 24.63
C ASN A 13 23.88 42.76 25.49
N SER A 14 23.47 43.29 26.64
CA SER A 14 22.49 42.62 27.52
C SER A 14 21.28 42.13 26.75
N ASP A 15 20.83 40.91 27.09
CA ASP A 15 19.65 40.24 26.56
C ASP A 15 19.77 39.78 25.08
N ALA A 16 20.92 40.02 24.43
CA ALA A 16 21.20 39.46 23.10
C ALA A 16 21.30 37.93 23.15
N LYS A 17 20.74 37.26 22.13
CA LYS A 17 20.88 35.81 21.94
C LYS A 17 21.61 35.52 20.64
N PHE A 18 22.66 34.71 20.72
CA PHE A 18 23.47 34.32 19.58
C PHE A 18 23.46 32.79 19.42
N ASN A 19 22.84 32.29 18.36
CA ASN A 19 22.70 30.86 18.10
C ASN A 19 23.70 30.40 17.03
N VAL A 20 24.56 29.45 17.36
CA VAL A 20 25.58 28.89 16.46
C VAL A 20 25.16 27.50 16.03
N ASN A 21 24.49 27.40 14.88
CA ASN A 21 24.02 26.12 14.30
C ASN A 21 24.98 25.56 13.23
N GLY A 22 26.03 26.31 12.88
CA GLY A 22 27.09 25.91 11.95
C GLY A 22 28.46 26.13 12.60
N ASN A 23 29.43 26.66 11.86
CA ASN A 23 30.77 26.95 12.39
C ASN A 23 30.96 28.45 12.67
N LEU A 24 31.22 28.82 13.92
CA LEU A 24 31.74 30.13 14.30
C LEU A 24 33.23 30.00 14.63
N ASN A 25 34.08 30.63 13.83
CA ASN A 25 35.52 30.70 14.09
C ASN A 25 35.92 32.15 14.38
N ILE A 26 36.46 32.38 15.57
CA ILE A 26 36.97 33.68 16.03
C ILE A 26 38.48 33.55 16.14
N ASN A 27 39.21 34.27 15.28
CA ASN A 27 40.67 34.28 15.27
C ASN A 27 41.18 35.64 15.75
N SER A 28 41.88 35.67 16.87
CA SER A 28 42.47 36.87 17.46
C SER A 28 44.00 36.81 17.33
N ASN A 29 44.56 37.48 16.33
CA ASN A 29 46.02 37.51 16.12
C ASN A 29 46.62 38.82 16.67
N GLY A 30 47.57 38.71 17.60
CA GLY A 30 48.20 39.83 18.31
C GLY A 30 47.70 39.97 19.75
N THR A 31 48.16 41.02 20.45
CA THR A 31 47.81 41.31 21.85
C THR A 31 46.46 42.05 21.94
N PRO A 32 45.40 41.44 22.53
CA PRO A 32 44.11 42.12 22.71
C PRO A 32 44.19 43.31 23.68
N SER A 33 43.20 44.21 23.62
CA SER A 33 43.14 45.35 24.55
C SER A 33 42.69 44.91 25.95
N THR A 34 43.26 45.55 26.98
CA THR A 34 42.84 45.42 28.37
C THR A 34 41.88 46.53 28.80
N LYS A 35 41.49 47.44 27.90
CA LYS A 35 40.62 48.58 28.17
C LYS A 35 39.20 48.33 27.64
N ASN A 36 38.20 48.97 28.26
CA ASN A 36 36.82 49.10 27.76
C ASN A 36 36.15 47.79 27.28
N ASN A 37 36.33 46.68 28.01
CA ASN A 37 35.80 45.36 27.62
C ASN A 37 36.31 44.87 26.24
N GLY A 38 37.54 45.26 25.85
CA GLY A 38 38.18 44.90 24.58
C GLY A 38 38.65 43.44 24.46
N TYR A 39 37.96 42.53 25.15
CA TYR A 39 38.19 41.08 25.08
C TYR A 39 37.80 40.55 23.69
N PRO A 40 38.48 39.51 23.17
CA PRO A 40 38.08 38.85 21.94
C PRO A 40 36.58 38.47 21.92
N VAL A 41 36.06 37.95 23.03
CA VAL A 41 34.62 37.68 23.22
C VAL A 41 34.12 38.28 24.53
N TYR A 42 33.10 39.13 24.46
CA TYR A 42 32.45 39.71 25.64
C TYR A 42 30.93 39.53 25.59
N ILE A 43 30.36 39.00 26.68
CA ILE A 43 28.93 38.78 26.88
C ILE A 43 28.46 39.68 28.04
N ALA A 44 27.59 40.64 27.73
CA ALA A 44 27.06 41.60 28.71
C ALA A 44 25.72 41.15 29.32
N GLY A 45 25.48 41.50 30.58
CA GLY A 45 24.15 41.44 31.19
C GLY A 45 23.52 40.03 31.22
N ASN A 46 22.38 39.84 30.56
CA ASN A 46 21.72 38.51 30.45
C ASN A 46 21.89 37.87 29.06
N ALA A 47 22.91 38.26 28.28
CA ALA A 47 23.08 37.75 26.93
C ALA A 47 23.44 36.25 26.92
N ALA A 48 23.05 35.56 25.84
CA ALA A 48 23.22 34.13 25.69
C ALA A 48 23.93 33.75 24.39
N ILE A 49 24.88 32.83 24.47
CA ILE A 49 25.38 32.07 23.31
C ILE A 49 24.84 30.64 23.41
N ASN A 50 24.15 30.18 22.37
CA ASN A 50 23.69 28.80 22.26
C ASN A 50 24.40 28.14 21.08
N VAL A 51 25.24 27.15 21.33
CA VAL A 51 25.81 26.31 20.26
C VAL A 51 24.86 25.15 20.05
N GLY A 52 24.26 25.08 18.86
CA GLY A 52 23.27 24.06 18.49
C GLY A 52 23.88 22.69 18.31
N ASN A 53 23.03 21.67 18.14
CA ASN A 53 23.47 20.31 17.86
C ASN A 53 24.30 20.29 16.56
N GLY A 54 25.49 19.68 16.60
CA GLY A 54 26.48 19.70 15.52
C GLY A 54 27.18 21.06 15.29
N GLY A 55 26.76 22.12 15.98
CA GLY A 55 27.34 23.46 15.88
C GLY A 55 28.75 23.52 16.48
N LYS A 56 29.59 24.41 15.95
CA LYS A 56 30.99 24.58 16.38
C LYS A 56 31.29 26.03 16.75
N PHE A 57 31.82 26.25 17.94
CA PHE A 57 32.34 27.53 18.39
C PHE A 57 33.84 27.40 18.64
N ASN A 58 34.66 28.13 17.89
CA ASN A 58 36.12 28.10 18.03
C ASN A 58 36.65 29.52 18.27
N LEU A 59 37.46 29.71 19.30
CA LEU A 59 38.22 30.93 19.57
C LEU A 59 39.72 30.59 19.63
N SER A 60 40.48 31.05 18.64
CA SER A 60 41.94 30.87 18.60
C SER A 60 42.64 32.21 18.73
N ALA A 61 43.47 32.37 19.76
CA ALA A 61 44.25 33.59 19.97
C ALA A 61 45.76 33.30 19.82
N THR A 62 46.42 33.93 18.86
CA THR A 62 47.85 33.73 18.57
C THR A 62 48.63 35.02 18.69
N ASN A 63 49.94 34.92 18.92
CA ASN A 63 50.85 36.04 19.17
C ASN A 63 50.38 36.95 20.31
N THR A 64 49.82 36.39 21.39
CA THR A 64 49.21 37.20 22.47
C THR A 64 50.25 37.95 23.30
N GLY A 65 51.51 37.51 23.31
CA GLY A 65 52.61 38.15 24.03
C GLY A 65 52.41 38.13 25.55
N SER A 66 52.57 39.30 26.20
CA SER A 66 52.40 39.47 27.65
C SER A 66 50.96 39.75 28.10
N TYR A 67 49.96 39.49 27.25
CA TYR A 67 48.55 39.68 27.57
C TYR A 67 48.14 38.94 28.87
N SER A 68 47.49 39.65 29.79
CA SER A 68 47.22 39.16 31.15
C SER A 68 45.75 39.31 31.58
N ASP A 69 44.84 39.32 30.61
CA ASP A 69 43.39 39.49 30.83
C ASP A 69 42.58 38.38 30.10
N ASN A 70 41.27 38.56 29.93
CA ASN A 70 40.35 37.50 29.49
C ASN A 70 40.24 37.38 27.96
N LEU A 71 40.24 36.15 27.44
CA LEU A 71 39.90 35.89 26.03
C LEU A 71 38.38 35.92 25.81
N MET A 72 37.64 35.29 26.73
CA MET A 72 36.18 35.32 26.79
C MET A 72 35.73 35.78 28.17
N SER A 73 34.84 36.77 28.23
CA SER A 73 34.31 37.30 29.49
C SER A 73 32.78 37.33 29.46
N ILE A 74 32.16 36.72 30.47
CA ILE A 74 30.72 36.60 30.64
C ILE A 74 30.32 37.35 31.90
N SER A 75 29.61 38.46 31.72
CA SER A 75 29.20 39.34 32.82
C SER A 75 27.71 39.19 33.14
N GLY A 76 27.31 39.56 34.36
CA GLY A 76 25.94 39.47 34.83
C GLY A 76 25.42 38.03 34.90
N LYS A 77 24.22 37.80 34.35
CA LYS A 77 23.58 36.49 34.25
C LYS A 77 23.72 35.89 32.85
N GLY A 78 24.75 36.27 32.10
CA GLY A 78 24.98 35.75 30.76
C GLY A 78 25.17 34.24 30.76
N THR A 79 24.76 33.58 29.68
CA THR A 79 24.76 32.11 29.57
C THR A 79 25.48 31.62 28.32
N VAL A 80 26.28 30.57 28.44
CA VAL A 80 26.76 29.80 27.29
C VAL A 80 26.21 28.39 27.41
N LYS A 81 25.40 27.98 26.43
CA LYS A 81 24.79 26.66 26.39
C LYS A 81 25.26 25.92 25.15
N LEU A 82 25.80 24.73 25.37
CA LEU A 82 26.21 23.80 24.34
C LEU A 82 25.17 22.66 24.29
N ALA A 83 24.56 22.45 23.13
CA ALA A 83 23.65 21.33 22.91
C ALA A 83 24.42 20.01 22.71
N PRO A 84 23.76 18.85 22.80
CA PRO A 84 24.35 17.56 22.42
C PRO A 84 25.04 17.60 21.06
N HIS A 85 26.17 16.90 20.95
CA HIS A 85 27.03 16.81 19.76
C HIS A 85 27.56 18.16 19.24
N SER A 86 27.55 19.19 20.07
CA SER A 86 28.21 20.46 19.75
C SER A 86 29.73 20.37 19.95
N ASN A 87 30.44 21.30 19.32
CA ASN A 87 31.89 21.45 19.46
C ASN A 87 32.20 22.85 20.01
N PHE A 88 33.07 22.94 20.99
CA PHE A 88 33.52 24.21 21.56
C PHE A 88 35.02 24.16 21.82
N LYS A 89 35.76 25.13 21.27
CA LYS A 89 37.21 25.20 21.43
C LYS A 89 37.67 26.60 21.77
N ILE A 90 38.55 26.73 22.75
CA ILE A 90 39.38 27.92 22.97
C ILE A 90 40.84 27.51 23.02
N SER A 91 41.70 28.21 22.30
CA SER A 91 43.16 28.00 22.39
C SER A 91 43.93 29.31 22.36
N ALA A 92 45.05 29.39 23.09
CA ALA A 92 45.95 30.52 22.98
C ALA A 92 47.43 30.23 23.30
N ASP A 93 48.32 30.98 22.65
CA ASP A 93 49.76 31.02 22.93
C ASP A 93 50.14 32.17 23.88
N GLY A 94 51.44 32.37 24.13
CA GLY A 94 51.98 33.58 24.76
C GLY A 94 52.68 33.35 26.10
N THR A 95 53.00 34.45 26.79
CA THR A 95 53.76 34.46 28.05
C THR A 95 53.03 35.17 29.20
N GLY A 96 51.96 35.91 28.90
CA GLY A 96 51.18 36.64 29.91
C GLY A 96 50.15 35.77 30.65
N ALA A 97 49.76 36.22 31.83
CA ALA A 97 48.86 35.52 32.75
C ALA A 97 47.37 35.60 32.34
N LEU A 98 47.07 35.27 31.09
CA LEU A 98 45.72 35.37 30.51
C LEU A 98 44.73 34.36 31.10
N THR A 99 43.45 34.65 30.92
CA THR A 99 42.35 33.74 31.28
C THR A 99 41.55 33.37 30.04
N ALA A 100 41.30 32.08 29.79
CA ALA A 100 40.48 31.69 28.64
C ALA A 100 39.01 32.11 28.81
N ILE A 101 38.37 31.76 29.94
CA ILE A 101 36.99 32.15 30.24
C ILE A 101 36.87 32.76 31.64
N ASN A 102 36.31 33.97 31.73
CA ASN A 102 35.91 34.57 32.99
C ASN A 102 34.38 34.60 33.09
N LEU A 103 33.84 33.86 34.05
CA LEU A 103 32.41 33.79 34.35
C LEU A 103 32.13 34.72 35.52
N SER A 104 31.28 35.73 35.42
CA SER A 104 30.94 36.54 36.59
C SER A 104 29.95 35.82 37.52
N SER A 105 29.75 36.35 38.73
CA SER A 105 28.76 35.82 39.67
C SER A 105 27.36 35.82 39.07
N GLY A 106 26.77 34.62 38.92
CA GLY A 106 25.44 34.41 38.33
C GLY A 106 25.44 34.03 36.84
N SER A 107 26.61 34.05 36.17
CA SER A 107 26.77 33.53 34.81
C SER A 107 26.82 32.00 34.81
N THR A 108 26.28 31.34 33.78
CA THR A 108 26.26 29.87 33.69
C THR A 108 26.86 29.38 32.38
N PHE A 109 27.72 28.37 32.46
CA PHE A 109 28.18 27.61 31.31
C PHE A 109 27.66 26.18 31.42
N THR A 110 26.92 25.72 30.43
CA THR A 110 26.32 24.38 30.45
C THR A 110 26.60 23.63 29.17
N SER A 111 26.94 22.36 29.27
CA SER A 111 27.05 21.45 28.13
C SER A 111 26.48 20.10 28.49
N ASP A 112 26.05 19.38 27.47
CA ASP A 112 25.44 18.08 27.62
C ASP A 112 25.84 17.25 26.42
N GLN A 113 26.60 16.17 26.64
CA GLN A 113 27.08 15.26 25.60
C GLN A 113 27.71 15.97 24.36
N PRO A 114 28.65 16.94 24.52
CA PRO A 114 29.32 17.58 23.39
C PRO A 114 30.20 16.57 22.65
N ASP A 115 30.34 16.70 21.32
CA ASP A 115 31.33 15.92 20.57
C ASP A 115 32.76 16.31 21.00
N ALA A 116 32.97 17.60 21.28
CA ALA A 116 34.21 18.13 21.83
C ALA A 116 34.00 19.44 22.60
N PHE A 117 34.60 19.56 23.77
CA PHE A 117 34.76 20.80 24.53
C PHE A 117 36.21 20.91 24.99
N THR A 118 36.97 21.81 24.39
CA THR A 118 38.40 21.93 24.63
C THR A 118 38.78 23.36 24.98
N ILE A 119 39.49 23.55 26.10
CA ILE A 119 40.21 24.77 26.42
C ILE A 119 41.68 24.40 26.54
N ASP A 120 42.48 24.78 25.55
CA ASP A 120 43.90 24.44 25.45
C ASP A 120 44.79 25.70 25.52
N LEU A 121 45.40 25.91 26.68
CA LEU A 121 46.40 26.94 26.92
C LEU A 121 47.81 26.34 27.12
N SER A 122 48.07 25.13 26.61
CA SER A 122 49.38 24.47 26.73
C SER A 122 50.51 25.27 26.07
N GLN A 123 50.20 26.01 25.01
CA GLN A 123 51.14 26.89 24.30
C GLN A 123 51.37 28.23 25.02
N ASN A 124 50.62 28.53 26.08
CA ASN A 124 50.88 29.68 26.93
C ASN A 124 51.80 29.25 28.10
N THR A 125 52.98 29.86 28.16
CA THR A 125 54.04 29.48 29.11
C THR A 125 53.89 30.11 30.50
N SER A 126 52.88 30.96 30.71
CA SER A 126 52.66 31.62 32.01
C SER A 126 52.23 30.62 33.08
N THR A 127 52.77 30.77 34.29
CA THR A 127 52.30 30.06 35.49
C THR A 127 51.06 30.73 36.11
N GLY A 128 50.79 31.99 35.74
CA GLY A 128 49.64 32.77 36.22
C GLY A 128 48.36 32.61 35.38
N LYS A 129 48.40 31.81 34.32
CA LYS A 129 47.25 31.59 33.43
C LYS A 129 46.11 30.86 34.13
N SER A 130 44.91 30.96 33.58
CA SER A 130 43.74 30.22 34.08
C SER A 130 42.81 29.83 32.94
N LEU A 131 42.26 28.62 32.98
CA LEU A 131 41.30 28.18 31.99
C LEU A 131 39.93 28.83 32.24
N ILE A 132 39.48 28.79 33.50
CA ILE A 132 38.18 29.35 33.92
C ILE A 132 38.35 30.12 35.24
N ARG A 133 37.66 31.25 35.40
CA ARG A 133 37.59 32.03 36.66
C ARG A 133 36.15 32.43 37.01
N ASN A 134 35.89 32.66 38.29
CA ASN A 134 34.74 33.39 38.88
C ASN A 134 33.31 32.82 38.73
N GLY A 135 33.09 31.57 38.34
CA GLY A 135 31.74 31.03 38.18
C GLY A 135 31.66 29.52 38.07
N THR A 136 30.50 29.00 37.64
CA THR A 136 30.23 27.57 37.59
C THR A 136 30.06 27.07 36.16
N ILE A 137 30.70 25.94 35.87
CA ILE A 137 30.45 25.13 34.69
C ILE A 137 29.66 23.89 35.09
N ASN A 138 28.71 23.47 34.25
CA ASN A 138 27.90 22.28 34.48
C ASN A 138 27.88 21.44 33.21
N PHE A 139 28.40 20.23 33.29
CA PHE A 139 28.52 19.33 32.15
C PHE A 139 27.84 18.01 32.51
N SER A 140 27.11 17.44 31.56
CA SER A 140 26.50 16.11 31.71
C SER A 140 26.92 15.20 30.56
N ARG A 141 26.98 13.89 30.86
CA ARG A 141 27.24 12.84 29.87
C ARG A 141 28.51 13.09 29.06
N VAL A 142 29.64 13.24 29.76
CA VAL A 142 30.95 13.50 29.16
C VAL A 142 32.01 12.47 29.56
N LYS A 143 33.14 12.47 28.87
CA LYS A 143 34.41 11.86 29.29
C LYS A 143 35.46 12.94 29.33
N THR A 144 36.44 12.81 30.21
CA THR A 144 37.65 13.64 30.14
C THR A 144 38.66 13.02 29.19
N MET A 145 39.33 13.83 28.38
CA MET A 145 40.41 13.40 27.50
C MET A 145 41.76 13.88 28.04
N ALA A 146 42.70 12.96 28.20
CA ALA A 146 44.06 13.25 28.61
C ALA A 146 44.93 13.68 27.41
N THR A 147 46.11 14.25 27.69
CA THR A 147 47.03 14.74 26.65
C THR A 147 47.61 13.65 25.76
N ASP A 148 47.57 12.39 26.18
CA ASP A 148 47.99 11.22 25.40
C ASP A 148 46.84 10.65 24.53
N GLY A 149 45.68 11.29 24.53
CA GLY A 149 44.49 10.87 23.77
C GLY A 149 43.64 9.81 24.45
N THR A 150 43.99 9.35 25.66
CA THR A 150 43.15 8.42 26.43
C THR A 150 41.93 9.14 27.02
N THR A 151 40.82 8.41 27.18
CA THR A 151 39.60 8.96 27.78
C THR A 151 39.30 8.29 29.11
N SER A 152 38.66 9.02 30.02
CA SER A 152 38.13 8.46 31.26
C SER A 152 36.93 7.54 30.99
N GLU A 153 36.50 6.82 32.03
CA GLU A 153 35.15 6.25 32.05
C GLU A 153 34.09 7.37 31.93
N PRO A 154 32.88 7.04 31.45
CA PRO A 154 31.78 7.99 31.35
C PRO A 154 31.48 8.71 32.68
N LEU A 155 31.26 10.02 32.57
CA LEU A 155 30.80 10.88 33.64
C LEU A 155 29.35 11.30 33.35
N GLY A 156 28.43 10.94 34.24
CA GLY A 156 27.05 11.41 34.15
C GLY A 156 26.95 12.92 34.36
N LYS A 157 27.83 13.47 35.20
CA LYS A 157 27.82 14.88 35.62
C LYS A 157 29.20 15.34 36.05
N ILE A 158 29.54 16.58 35.73
CA ILE A 158 30.69 17.32 36.25
C ILE A 158 30.33 18.81 36.38
N ASP A 159 29.94 19.19 37.59
CA ASP A 159 29.69 20.59 37.96
C ASP A 159 30.89 21.10 38.74
N VAL A 160 31.44 22.25 38.35
CA VAL A 160 32.64 22.83 38.98
C VAL A 160 32.50 24.33 39.15
N THR A 161 32.76 24.83 40.35
CA THR A 161 32.80 26.27 40.66
C THR A 161 34.24 26.74 40.87
N TYR A 162 34.66 27.73 40.09
CA TYR A 162 36.00 28.32 40.13
C TYR A 162 36.03 29.67 40.86
N ASP A 163 37.07 29.88 41.68
CA ASP A 163 37.32 31.18 42.32
C ASP A 163 37.92 32.21 41.35
N ARG A 164 38.23 33.41 41.89
CA ARG A 164 38.88 34.50 41.16
C ARG A 164 40.29 34.19 40.65
N ASN A 165 40.95 33.18 41.21
CA ASN A 165 42.30 32.76 40.85
C ASN A 165 42.28 31.55 39.89
N GLY A 166 41.10 31.06 39.55
CA GLY A 166 40.89 29.90 38.69
C GLY A 166 41.12 28.57 39.38
N ASN A 167 40.99 28.50 40.71
CA ASN A 167 41.02 27.24 41.45
C ASN A 167 39.60 26.70 41.63
N ALA A 168 39.41 25.40 41.42
CA ALA A 168 38.14 24.73 41.72
C ALA A 168 37.89 24.73 43.24
N THR A 169 36.78 25.32 43.67
CA THR A 169 36.44 25.50 45.11
C THR A 169 35.38 24.51 45.59
N THR A 170 34.46 24.13 44.71
CA THR A 170 33.46 23.09 44.89
C THR A 170 33.25 22.38 43.57
N TYR A 171 33.07 21.06 43.61
CA TYR A 171 32.70 20.28 42.44
C TYR A 171 31.82 19.09 42.83
N THR A 172 30.99 18.64 41.89
CA THR A 172 30.20 17.41 41.96
C THR A 172 30.42 16.61 40.69
N ILE A 173 30.98 15.41 40.82
CA ILE A 173 31.30 14.52 39.68
C ILE A 173 30.59 13.18 39.89
N THR A 174 29.93 12.65 38.87
CA THR A 174 29.30 11.32 38.93
C THR A 174 29.83 10.36 37.89
N SER A 175 30.14 9.13 38.26
CA SER A 175 30.57 8.05 37.33
C SER A 175 30.11 6.68 37.82
N LEU A 176 30.14 5.68 36.93
CA LEU A 176 29.93 4.27 37.29
C LEU A 176 31.17 3.66 37.96
N ASN A 177 32.30 4.38 37.94
CA ASN A 177 33.57 3.96 38.52
C ASN A 177 34.05 4.93 39.62
N GLU A 178 34.40 4.39 40.79
CA GLU A 178 34.83 5.17 41.95
C GLU A 178 36.17 5.90 41.72
N ASP A 179 37.11 5.26 41.03
CA ASP A 179 38.44 5.85 40.79
C ASP A 179 38.35 6.98 39.76
N THR A 180 37.46 6.86 38.77
CA THR A 180 37.21 7.92 37.80
C THR A 180 36.77 9.22 38.46
N VAL A 181 35.83 9.19 39.42
CA VAL A 181 35.40 10.42 40.09
C VAL A 181 36.49 11.05 40.97
N LYS A 182 37.47 10.28 41.43
CA LYS A 182 38.64 10.80 42.17
C LYS A 182 39.65 11.43 41.23
N GLN A 183 40.07 10.71 40.19
CA GLN A 183 41.07 11.16 39.21
C GLN A 183 40.63 12.44 38.50
N VAL A 184 39.36 12.51 38.06
CA VAL A 184 38.82 13.72 37.42
C VAL A 184 38.78 14.88 38.40
N GLY A 185 38.44 14.63 39.67
CA GLY A 185 38.45 15.64 40.73
C GLY A 185 39.85 16.25 40.97
N GLU A 186 40.90 15.44 40.94
CA GLU A 186 42.30 15.91 41.01
C GLU A 186 42.72 16.68 39.76
N GLY A 187 42.27 16.23 38.58
CA GLY A 187 42.54 16.85 37.28
C GLY A 187 42.00 18.29 37.13
N LEU A 188 41.00 18.68 37.92
CA LEU A 188 40.44 20.05 37.92
C LEU A 188 41.44 21.14 38.34
N ALA A 189 42.59 20.76 38.92
CA ALA A 189 43.68 21.70 39.22
C ALA A 189 44.55 22.05 37.98
N ASN A 190 44.37 21.34 36.85
CA ASN A 190 45.12 21.58 35.64
C ASN A 190 44.80 22.96 35.04
N LYS A 191 45.83 23.79 34.82
CA LYS A 191 45.70 25.14 34.24
C LYS A 191 46.09 25.21 32.76
N ASN A 192 46.47 24.10 32.16
CA ASN A 192 46.90 24.02 30.77
C ASN A 192 45.78 23.52 29.85
N LEU A 193 45.02 22.51 30.27
CA LEU A 193 44.03 21.84 29.43
C LEU A 193 42.78 21.44 30.22
N ILE A 194 41.62 21.73 29.64
CA ILE A 194 40.36 21.02 29.91
C ILE A 194 39.89 20.46 28.59
N ASP A 195 39.62 19.16 28.53
CA ASP A 195 39.13 18.52 27.32
C ASP A 195 38.05 17.49 27.67
N PHE A 196 36.84 17.71 27.15
CA PHE A 196 35.69 16.84 27.35
C PHE A 196 35.10 16.41 26.02
N VAL A 197 34.75 15.12 25.92
CA VAL A 197 34.06 14.54 24.77
C VAL A 197 32.78 13.84 25.25
N LYS A 198 31.93 13.40 24.32
CA LYS A 198 30.68 12.70 24.66
C LYS A 198 30.95 11.44 25.49
N ALA A 199 30.08 11.17 26.46
CA ALA A 199 30.19 9.98 27.31
C ALA A 199 30.11 8.67 26.53
N GLY A 200 29.23 8.62 25.52
CA GLY A 200 29.00 7.48 24.67
C GLY A 200 28.22 7.88 23.42
N GLU A 201 27.88 6.88 22.61
CA GLU A 201 26.95 7.06 21.50
C GLU A 201 25.52 7.11 21.99
N ASP A 202 24.63 7.68 21.17
CA ASP A 202 23.21 7.74 21.50
C ASP A 202 22.62 6.36 21.75
N VAL A 203 21.71 6.30 22.72
CA VAL A 203 20.89 5.12 22.96
C VAL A 203 19.60 5.29 22.17
N THR A 204 19.13 4.22 21.56
CA THR A 204 17.82 4.15 20.91
C THR A 204 16.96 3.14 21.64
N LEU A 205 15.67 3.45 21.76
CA LEU A 205 14.64 2.59 22.34
C LEU A 205 13.47 2.59 21.38
N SER A 206 13.03 1.40 20.96
CA SER A 206 11.98 1.23 19.96
C SER A 206 11.17 -0.05 20.20
N ASN A 207 10.13 -0.26 19.40
CA ASN A 207 9.31 -1.48 19.38
C ASN A 207 8.73 -1.88 20.74
N LEU A 208 8.41 -0.89 21.59
CA LEU A 208 7.75 -1.15 22.86
C LEU A 208 6.35 -1.73 22.64
N HIS A 209 6.12 -2.92 23.18
CA HIS A 209 4.84 -3.62 23.15
C HIS A 209 4.57 -4.29 24.50
N LEU A 210 3.33 -4.22 24.97
CA LEU A 210 2.88 -4.93 26.15
C LEU A 210 1.89 -6.01 25.73
N SER A 211 2.22 -7.26 25.93
CA SER A 211 1.34 -8.37 25.56
C SER A 211 0.10 -8.47 26.46
N LYS A 212 -0.88 -9.28 26.04
CA LYS A 212 -2.04 -9.66 26.87
C LYS A 212 -1.63 -10.31 28.21
N ASP A 213 -0.49 -10.99 28.23
CA ASP A 213 0.06 -11.66 29.43
C ASP A 213 0.88 -10.69 30.32
N ASN A 214 0.84 -9.39 30.04
CA ASN A 214 1.56 -8.32 30.75
C ASN A 214 3.09 -8.42 30.63
N VAL A 215 3.60 -8.97 29.53
CA VAL A 215 5.03 -8.99 29.25
C VAL A 215 5.37 -7.79 28.39
N LEU A 216 6.17 -6.87 28.93
CA LEU A 216 6.67 -5.71 28.21
C LEU A 216 7.94 -6.09 27.44
N THR A 217 7.90 -5.94 26.12
CA THR A 217 9.04 -6.15 25.24
C THR A 217 9.45 -4.87 24.56
N GLY A 218 10.69 -4.83 24.08
CA GLY A 218 11.21 -3.73 23.29
C GLY A 218 12.60 -4.02 22.76
N THR A 219 13.10 -3.13 21.93
CA THR A 219 14.44 -3.20 21.36
C THR A 219 15.23 -1.98 21.78
N VAL A 220 16.49 -2.20 22.18
CA VAL A 220 17.45 -1.13 22.46
C VAL A 220 18.67 -1.30 21.58
N ALA A 221 19.29 -0.19 21.18
CA ALA A 221 20.57 -0.22 20.46
C ALA A 221 21.42 1.01 20.79
N SER A 222 22.72 0.80 20.89
CA SER A 222 23.75 1.83 21.09
C SER A 222 25.11 1.22 20.73
N SER A 223 26.06 2.03 20.28
CA SER A 223 27.41 1.57 19.89
C SER A 223 28.49 2.18 20.80
N GLY A 224 29.76 2.04 20.46
CA GLY A 224 30.87 2.69 21.18
C GLY A 224 31.49 1.83 22.28
N SER A 225 30.96 1.86 23.50
CA SER A 225 31.57 1.18 24.66
C SER A 225 31.11 -0.27 24.86
N ASP A 226 31.89 -1.03 25.64
CA ASP A 226 31.56 -2.41 26.04
C ASP A 226 30.57 -2.49 27.21
N ASN A 227 30.15 -1.35 27.75
CA ASN A 227 29.15 -1.32 28.81
C ASN A 227 27.79 -1.82 28.27
N PRO A 228 27.06 -2.63 29.05
CA PRO A 228 25.72 -3.09 28.67
C PRO A 228 24.71 -1.93 28.69
N ILE A 229 23.58 -2.12 28.01
CA ILE A 229 22.44 -1.21 28.11
C ILE A 229 21.52 -1.71 29.22
N TYR A 230 21.25 -0.85 30.20
CA TYR A 230 20.34 -1.14 31.31
C TYR A 230 18.96 -0.55 31.02
N VAL A 231 17.90 -1.33 31.22
CA VAL A 231 16.51 -0.91 31.00
C VAL A 231 15.80 -0.82 32.35
N THR A 232 15.26 0.36 32.65
CA THR A 232 14.42 0.61 33.82
C THR A 232 12.99 0.86 33.38
N VAL A 233 12.02 0.47 34.21
CA VAL A 233 10.59 0.61 33.92
C VAL A 233 9.88 1.18 35.14
N THR A 234 8.95 2.09 34.92
CA THR A 234 7.98 2.53 35.94
C THR A 234 6.57 2.49 35.37
N VAL A 235 5.60 2.14 36.21
CA VAL A 235 4.17 2.10 35.85
C VAL A 235 3.44 3.09 36.74
N GLY A 236 2.76 4.07 36.15
CA GLY A 236 2.11 5.16 36.89
C GLY A 236 3.09 6.00 37.72
N GLY A 237 4.37 6.05 37.33
CA GLY A 237 5.45 6.69 38.09
C GLY A 237 5.97 5.87 39.28
N VAL A 238 5.53 4.63 39.43
CA VAL A 238 5.94 3.72 40.52
C VAL A 238 6.92 2.67 39.98
N SER A 239 8.06 2.49 40.66
CA SER A 239 9.07 1.45 40.35
C SER A 239 8.97 0.21 41.24
N THR A 240 8.15 0.23 42.29
CA THR A 240 7.98 -0.91 43.20
C THR A 240 7.25 -2.06 42.52
N ASN A 241 7.68 -3.30 42.79
CA ASN A 241 7.15 -4.56 42.21
C ASN A 241 7.46 -4.80 40.72
N ILE A 242 8.31 -3.97 40.11
CA ILE A 242 8.96 -4.31 38.84
C ILE A 242 10.04 -5.38 39.12
N PRO A 243 10.20 -6.43 38.29
CA PRO A 243 11.29 -7.38 38.45
C PRO A 243 12.64 -6.66 38.42
N VAL A 244 13.48 -6.90 39.42
CA VAL A 244 14.85 -6.39 39.47
C VAL A 244 15.78 -7.51 39.02
N VAL A 245 16.47 -7.31 37.90
CA VAL A 245 17.47 -8.26 37.37
C VAL A 245 18.83 -8.01 38.02
N GLY A 246 19.14 -6.76 38.35
CA GLY A 246 20.35 -6.36 39.04
C GLY A 246 20.35 -4.87 39.33
N ASN A 247 21.49 -4.34 39.75
CA ASN A 247 21.73 -2.91 39.90
C ASN A 247 23.12 -2.52 39.42
N TYR A 248 23.27 -1.25 39.04
CA TYR A 248 24.57 -0.63 38.86
C TYR A 248 24.77 0.50 39.88
N THR A 249 26.02 0.74 40.27
CA THR A 249 26.36 1.73 41.28
C THR A 249 26.81 3.04 40.62
N VAL A 250 26.23 4.16 41.04
CA VAL A 250 26.66 5.51 40.68
C VAL A 250 27.44 6.11 41.84
N TYR A 251 28.72 6.40 41.63
CA TYR A 251 29.58 7.10 42.57
C TYR A 251 29.48 8.60 42.33
N THR A 252 29.35 9.38 43.40
CA THR A 252 29.30 10.85 43.39
C THR A 252 30.42 11.39 44.27
N ASN A 253 31.35 12.15 43.68
CA ASN A 253 32.37 12.88 44.40
C ASN A 253 31.95 14.34 44.57
N THR A 254 31.67 14.74 45.81
CA THR A 254 31.41 16.14 46.16
C THR A 254 32.60 16.70 46.94
N LYS A 255 33.41 17.54 46.28
CA LYS A 255 34.59 18.20 46.87
C LYS A 255 35.51 17.24 47.65
N GLY A 256 35.85 16.11 47.03
CA GLY A 256 36.73 15.08 47.57
C GLY A 256 36.03 14.02 48.45
N THR A 257 34.74 14.19 48.74
CA THR A 257 33.94 13.18 49.47
C THR A 257 33.16 12.31 48.49
N VAL A 258 33.47 11.02 48.45
CA VAL A 258 32.81 10.05 47.55
C VAL A 258 31.67 9.34 48.29
N THR A 259 30.48 9.34 47.69
CA THR A 259 29.29 8.59 48.11
C THR A 259 28.78 7.73 46.96
N SER A 260 28.14 6.60 47.23
CA SER A 260 27.58 5.72 46.20
C SER A 260 26.07 5.51 46.36
N ASN A 261 25.37 5.33 45.23
CA ASN A 261 23.95 4.97 45.19
C ASN A 261 23.74 3.85 44.16
N ASN A 262 22.88 2.87 44.48
CA ASN A 262 22.53 1.80 43.54
C ASN A 262 21.28 2.18 42.73
N VAL A 263 21.29 1.83 41.44
CA VAL A 263 20.16 1.99 40.52
C VAL A 263 19.74 0.61 40.05
N ASP A 264 18.54 0.19 40.42
CA ASP A 264 17.95 -1.10 40.02
C ASP A 264 17.50 -1.05 38.56
N TYR A 265 17.72 -2.15 37.82
CA TYR A 265 17.24 -2.30 36.44
C TYR A 265 16.39 -3.55 36.25
N ALA A 266 15.46 -3.47 35.31
CA ALA A 266 14.48 -4.50 35.01
C ALA A 266 14.91 -5.43 33.86
N ALA A 267 15.80 -4.96 32.99
CA ALA A 267 16.48 -5.81 32.00
C ALA A 267 17.87 -5.26 31.66
N GLN A 268 18.71 -6.12 31.10
CA GLN A 268 20.04 -5.79 30.61
C GLN A 268 20.25 -6.48 29.27
N THR A 269 20.79 -5.75 28.29
CA THR A 269 21.13 -6.31 26.97
C THR A 269 22.65 -6.33 26.75
N ALA A 270 23.09 -6.86 25.61
CA ALA A 270 24.48 -6.77 25.18
C ALA A 270 24.90 -5.30 24.96
N SER A 271 26.21 -5.06 24.84
CA SER A 271 26.80 -3.73 24.66
C SER A 271 26.34 -3.02 23.38
N THR A 272 26.00 -3.77 22.33
CA THR A 272 25.43 -3.24 21.08
C THR A 272 23.91 -3.11 21.08
N GLY A 273 23.25 -3.63 22.12
CA GLY A 273 21.79 -3.67 22.25
C GLY A 273 21.18 -5.05 22.09
N GLY A 274 19.90 -5.10 21.75
CA GLY A 274 19.11 -6.31 21.58
C GLY A 274 17.66 -6.14 22.05
N ASN A 275 16.92 -7.24 22.00
CA ASN A 275 15.56 -7.29 22.54
C ASN A 275 15.60 -7.54 24.04
N PHE A 276 14.69 -6.91 24.77
CA PHE A 276 14.43 -7.19 26.17
C PHE A 276 12.99 -7.66 26.38
N SER A 277 12.77 -8.35 27.49
CA SER A 277 11.46 -8.84 27.92
C SER A 277 11.37 -8.71 29.44
N ILE A 278 10.30 -8.07 29.92
CA ILE A 278 10.08 -7.76 31.33
C ILE A 278 8.66 -8.17 31.69
N ASP A 279 8.53 -9.11 32.63
CA ASP A 279 7.23 -9.59 33.11
C ASP A 279 6.64 -8.62 34.14
N LEU A 280 5.55 -7.95 33.77
CA LEU A 280 4.82 -7.00 34.62
C LEU A 280 3.55 -7.61 35.24
N SER A 281 3.37 -8.94 35.18
CA SER A 281 2.16 -9.63 35.68
C SER A 281 1.84 -9.33 37.15
N LYS A 282 2.85 -9.10 38.00
CA LYS A 282 2.67 -8.69 39.41
C LYS A 282 2.02 -7.31 39.58
N LEU A 283 1.99 -6.51 38.53
CA LEU A 283 1.37 -5.19 38.47
C LEU A 283 0.07 -5.19 37.66
N ALA A 284 -0.50 -6.35 37.33
CA ALA A 284 -1.72 -6.45 36.50
C ALA A 284 -2.86 -5.51 36.96
N SER A 285 -3.07 -5.36 38.28
CA SER A 285 -4.09 -4.45 38.83
C SER A 285 -3.80 -2.95 38.62
N SER A 286 -2.56 -2.61 38.29
CA SER A 286 -2.09 -1.23 38.05
C SER A 286 -1.91 -0.92 36.56
N LEU A 287 -2.07 -1.92 35.68
CA LEU A 287 -1.98 -1.77 34.21
C LEU A 287 -3.35 -1.40 33.62
N THR A 288 -3.95 -0.31 34.09
CA THR A 288 -5.17 0.26 33.47
C THR A 288 -4.83 0.92 32.15
N ASN A 289 -5.79 1.05 31.23
CA ASN A 289 -5.55 1.56 29.87
C ASN A 289 -4.89 2.96 29.83
N ASP A 290 -5.15 3.79 30.83
CA ASP A 290 -4.61 5.14 31.01
C ASP A 290 -3.29 5.18 31.81
N ALA A 291 -2.89 4.09 32.45
CA ALA A 291 -1.63 4.01 33.19
C ALA A 291 -0.45 4.23 32.25
N GLN A 292 0.46 5.13 32.65
CA GLN A 292 1.66 5.46 31.89
C GLN A 292 2.78 4.49 32.25
N VAL A 293 3.34 3.79 31.27
CA VAL A 293 4.53 2.97 31.41
C VAL A 293 5.69 3.75 30.82
N ALA A 294 6.63 4.16 31.68
CA ALA A 294 7.85 4.82 31.28
C ALA A 294 8.99 3.79 31.27
N VAL A 295 9.65 3.66 30.12
CA VAL A 295 10.78 2.77 29.90
C VAL A 295 11.99 3.64 29.56
N THR A 296 13.07 3.49 30.32
CA THR A 296 14.33 4.21 30.08
C THR A 296 15.44 3.21 29.85
N ALA A 297 16.09 3.31 28.70
CA ALA A 297 17.29 2.58 28.37
C ALA A 297 18.50 3.50 28.58
N THR A 298 19.45 3.07 29.41
CA THR A 298 20.62 3.85 29.81
C THR A 298 21.91 3.09 29.52
N LYS A 299 22.87 3.74 28.87
CA LYS A 299 24.25 3.27 28.69
C LYS A 299 25.18 4.46 28.81
N ASP A 300 26.25 4.34 29.59
CA ASP A 300 27.23 5.42 29.79
C ASP A 300 26.59 6.76 30.24
N PHE A 301 25.50 6.70 31.01
CA PHE A 301 24.63 7.84 31.36
C PHE A 301 23.88 8.50 30.19
N VAL A 302 24.06 8.03 28.96
CA VAL A 302 23.25 8.41 27.80
C VAL A 302 21.94 7.61 27.86
N GLU A 303 20.81 8.29 27.75
CA GLU A 303 19.50 7.70 28.00
C GLU A 303 18.55 7.92 26.82
N ALA A 304 17.75 6.91 26.53
CA ALA A 304 16.55 7.01 25.71
C ALA A 304 15.35 6.57 26.54
N ALA A 305 14.39 7.49 26.71
CA ALA A 305 13.18 7.22 27.45
C ALA A 305 11.96 7.32 26.53
N GLN A 306 11.02 6.38 26.68
CA GLN A 306 9.69 6.46 26.10
C GLN A 306 8.66 6.27 27.20
N THR A 307 7.62 7.11 27.18
CA THR A 307 6.46 6.96 28.06
C THR A 307 5.23 6.77 27.19
N LYS A 308 4.56 5.63 27.35
CA LYS A 308 3.35 5.27 26.62
C LYS A 308 2.28 4.80 27.59
N SER A 309 1.01 5.04 27.27
CA SER A 309 -0.07 4.41 28.03
C SER A 309 -0.12 2.91 27.76
N VAL A 310 -0.67 2.14 28.70
CA VAL A 310 -0.93 0.69 28.50
C VAL A 310 -1.74 0.45 27.22
N ALA A 311 -2.76 1.27 26.95
CA ALA A 311 -3.53 1.18 25.70
C ALA A 311 -2.67 1.37 24.45
N ALA A 312 -1.72 2.32 24.47
CA ALA A 312 -0.82 2.55 23.34
C ALA A 312 0.22 1.43 23.18
N LEU A 313 0.61 0.76 24.27
CA LEU A 313 1.52 -0.39 24.23
C LEU A 313 0.84 -1.68 23.77
N ARG A 314 -0.47 -1.79 23.99
CA ARG A 314 -1.32 -2.91 23.56
C ARG A 314 -1.97 -2.71 22.20
N ALA A 315 -1.82 -1.54 21.58
CA ALA A 315 -2.48 -1.21 20.33
C ALA A 315 -2.16 -2.26 19.25
N LEU A 316 -3.22 -2.84 18.68
CA LEU A 316 -3.14 -3.86 17.63
C LEU A 316 -3.45 -3.22 16.27
N ASN A 317 -2.86 -3.76 15.20
CA ASN A 317 -3.25 -3.45 13.84
C ASN A 317 -4.48 -4.27 13.44
N ILE A 318 -5.65 -3.65 13.53
CA ILE A 318 -6.95 -4.29 13.32
C ILE A 318 -7.62 -3.93 11.99
N ALA A 319 -6.99 -3.10 11.15
CA ALA A 319 -7.63 -2.51 9.97
C ALA A 319 -8.25 -3.58 9.04
N THR A 320 -7.46 -4.60 8.68
CA THR A 320 -7.92 -5.71 7.83
C THR A 320 -9.00 -6.55 8.49
N LEU A 321 -8.90 -6.79 9.80
CA LEU A 321 -9.92 -7.56 10.53
C LEU A 321 -11.26 -6.81 10.56
N GLN A 322 -11.21 -5.49 10.77
CA GLN A 322 -12.38 -4.63 10.74
C GLN A 322 -13.04 -4.63 9.36
N GLU A 323 -12.26 -4.44 8.28
CA GLU A 323 -12.77 -4.49 6.90
C GLU A 323 -13.46 -5.83 6.59
N LEU A 324 -12.86 -6.95 6.97
CA LEU A 324 -13.44 -8.28 6.73
C LEU A 324 -14.73 -8.52 7.52
N VAL A 325 -14.80 -8.03 8.76
CA VAL A 325 -16.00 -8.12 9.60
C VAL A 325 -17.12 -7.22 9.08
N ASP A 326 -16.79 -6.03 8.59
CA ASP A 326 -17.75 -5.07 8.03
C ASP A 326 -18.30 -5.51 6.67
N ALA A 327 -17.50 -6.22 5.86
CA ALA A 327 -17.92 -6.78 4.58
C ALA A 327 -18.81 -8.04 4.72
N ALA A 328 -18.90 -8.64 5.91
CA ALA A 328 -19.62 -9.90 6.10
C ALA A 328 -21.09 -9.89 5.63
N PRO A 329 -21.90 -8.85 5.90
CA PRO A 329 -23.28 -8.80 5.41
C PRO A 329 -23.39 -8.79 3.88
N GLU A 330 -22.44 -8.17 3.18
CA GLU A 330 -22.42 -8.17 1.71
C GLU A 330 -22.01 -9.54 1.16
N GLU A 331 -21.09 -10.23 1.82
CA GLU A 331 -20.69 -11.60 1.44
C GLU A 331 -21.80 -12.62 1.69
N GLU A 332 -22.53 -12.51 2.80
CA GLU A 332 -23.69 -13.36 3.13
C GLU A 332 -24.86 -13.21 2.13
N ALA A 333 -24.92 -12.07 1.43
CA ALA A 333 -25.91 -11.81 0.38
C ALA A 333 -25.53 -12.36 -1.01
N LYS A 334 -24.35 -12.97 -1.17
CA LYS A 334 -23.91 -13.53 -2.46
C LYS A 334 -24.31 -14.99 -2.62
N PRO A 335 -24.56 -15.45 -3.87
CA PRO A 335 -24.81 -16.86 -4.16
C PRO A 335 -23.69 -17.79 -3.70
N SER A 336 -22.44 -17.29 -3.68
CA SER A 336 -21.30 -18.00 -3.11
C SER A 336 -21.55 -18.47 -1.69
N TYR A 337 -22.28 -17.71 -0.86
CA TYR A 337 -22.64 -18.05 0.51
C TYR A 337 -23.94 -18.86 0.62
N TYR A 338 -25.07 -18.30 0.19
CA TYR A 338 -26.38 -18.92 0.48
C TYR A 338 -26.66 -20.21 -0.34
N ASN A 339 -25.90 -20.47 -1.41
CA ASN A 339 -25.87 -21.77 -2.10
C ASN A 339 -24.64 -22.63 -1.74
N ALA A 340 -23.80 -22.22 -0.79
CA ALA A 340 -22.72 -23.06 -0.25
C ALA A 340 -23.28 -24.19 0.64
N THR A 341 -22.42 -25.13 1.05
CA THR A 341 -22.81 -26.13 2.04
C THR A 341 -23.01 -25.50 3.42
N GLU A 342 -23.86 -26.12 4.26
CA GLU A 342 -24.12 -25.63 5.62
C GLU A 342 -22.84 -25.55 6.47
N GLU A 343 -21.89 -26.46 6.26
CA GLU A 343 -20.60 -26.45 6.96
C GLU A 343 -19.75 -25.23 6.58
N ALA A 344 -19.73 -24.86 5.29
CA ALA A 344 -18.99 -23.69 4.81
C ALA A 344 -19.63 -22.38 5.32
N GLN A 345 -20.96 -22.29 5.29
CA GLN A 345 -21.70 -21.15 5.85
C GLN A 345 -21.38 -20.98 7.34
N LYS A 346 -21.48 -22.07 8.12
CA LYS A 346 -21.17 -22.06 9.55
C LYS A 346 -19.73 -21.68 9.85
N ALA A 347 -18.76 -22.23 9.09
CA ALA A 347 -17.35 -21.91 9.27
C ALA A 347 -17.08 -20.41 9.04
N TYR A 348 -17.71 -19.81 8.03
CA TYR A 348 -17.60 -18.37 7.78
C TYR A 348 -18.19 -17.54 8.92
N THR A 349 -19.42 -17.86 9.36
CA THR A 349 -20.08 -17.11 10.43
C THR A 349 -19.35 -17.25 11.78
N ASP A 350 -18.81 -18.42 12.10
CA ASP A 350 -17.99 -18.66 13.31
C ASP A 350 -16.67 -17.84 13.26
N ALA A 351 -16.01 -17.78 12.09
CA ALA A 351 -14.80 -16.99 11.90
C ALA A 351 -15.07 -15.49 12.06
N ILE A 352 -16.18 -14.98 11.47
CA ILE A 352 -16.64 -13.60 11.65
C ILE A 352 -16.96 -13.32 13.12
N SER A 353 -17.61 -14.24 13.83
CA SER A 353 -17.90 -14.10 15.26
C SER A 353 -16.63 -14.00 16.12
N THR A 354 -15.60 -14.77 15.76
CA THR A 354 -14.28 -14.70 16.41
C THR A 354 -13.65 -13.33 16.17
N GLY A 355 -13.65 -12.83 14.93
CA GLY A 355 -13.17 -11.49 14.59
C GLY A 355 -13.89 -10.37 15.37
N LYS A 356 -15.22 -10.45 15.47
CA LYS A 356 -16.04 -9.51 16.28
C LYS A 356 -15.66 -9.52 17.76
N THR A 357 -15.33 -10.68 18.32
CA THR A 357 -14.92 -10.81 19.72
C THR A 357 -13.59 -10.08 19.98
N ILE A 358 -12.62 -10.24 19.07
CA ILE A 358 -11.32 -9.56 19.15
C ILE A 358 -11.49 -8.04 19.02
N LEU A 359 -12.31 -7.57 18.08
CA LEU A 359 -12.57 -6.14 17.88
C LEU A 359 -13.25 -5.48 19.09
N ALA A 360 -14.07 -6.23 19.82
CA ALA A 360 -14.77 -5.75 21.02
C ALA A 360 -13.86 -5.59 22.25
N ASP A 361 -12.77 -6.35 22.36
CA ASP A 361 -11.88 -6.34 23.52
C ASP A 361 -10.40 -6.56 23.13
N GLN A 362 -9.85 -5.60 22.37
CA GLN A 362 -8.50 -5.67 21.80
C GLN A 362 -7.40 -5.86 22.85
N ASN A 363 -7.62 -5.45 24.11
CA ASN A 363 -6.60 -5.50 25.16
C ASN A 363 -6.32 -6.92 25.69
N ASN A 364 -7.16 -7.88 25.35
CA ASN A 364 -7.04 -9.29 25.75
C ASN A 364 -6.40 -10.18 24.67
N TYR A 365 -5.96 -9.59 23.56
CA TYR A 365 -5.41 -10.30 22.42
C TYR A 365 -4.06 -9.70 22.01
N ASP A 366 -3.25 -10.50 21.33
CA ASP A 366 -2.01 -10.05 20.70
C ASP A 366 -2.19 -9.97 19.18
N GLN A 367 -1.24 -9.35 18.46
CA GLN A 367 -1.33 -9.20 17.00
C GLN A 367 -1.47 -10.55 16.28
N VAL A 368 -0.84 -11.59 16.82
CA VAL A 368 -0.94 -12.96 16.27
C VAL A 368 -2.38 -13.49 16.27
N ASP A 369 -3.20 -13.11 17.27
CA ASP A 369 -4.60 -13.52 17.35
C ASP A 369 -5.44 -12.80 16.27
N VAL A 370 -5.15 -11.53 16.02
CA VAL A 370 -5.77 -10.74 14.95
C VAL A 370 -5.43 -11.34 13.58
N ASP A 371 -4.15 -11.63 13.33
CA ASP A 371 -3.67 -12.20 12.06
C ASP A 371 -4.27 -13.60 11.81
N ALA A 372 -4.40 -14.40 12.87
CA ALA A 372 -5.05 -15.70 12.82
C ALA A 372 -6.54 -15.58 12.49
N ALA A 373 -7.26 -14.62 13.08
CA ALA A 373 -8.67 -14.37 12.78
C ALA A 373 -8.89 -13.89 11.34
N VAL A 374 -8.04 -12.98 10.84
CA VAL A 374 -8.04 -12.54 9.43
C VAL A 374 -7.88 -13.74 8.50
N THR A 375 -6.87 -14.57 8.77
CA THR A 375 -6.59 -15.78 7.97
C THR A 375 -7.77 -16.76 8.00
N ALA A 376 -8.39 -16.97 9.16
CA ALA A 376 -9.53 -17.85 9.31
C ALA A 376 -10.74 -17.36 8.49
N ILE A 377 -11.04 -16.06 8.53
CA ILE A 377 -12.13 -15.46 7.76
C ILE A 377 -11.87 -15.61 6.25
N GLN A 378 -10.67 -15.27 5.78
CA GLN A 378 -10.31 -15.38 4.36
C GLN A 378 -10.37 -16.82 3.84
N ASN A 379 -9.93 -17.79 4.65
CA ASN A 379 -10.03 -19.20 4.29
C ASN A 379 -11.49 -19.68 4.25
N ALA A 380 -12.32 -19.24 5.19
CA ALA A 380 -13.74 -19.55 5.19
C ALA A 380 -14.46 -18.91 3.99
N GLN A 381 -14.12 -17.67 3.60
CA GLN A 381 -14.63 -17.04 2.37
C GLN A 381 -14.29 -17.85 1.12
N LYS A 382 -13.05 -18.34 1.00
CA LYS A 382 -12.64 -19.19 -0.13
C LYS A 382 -13.42 -20.50 -0.20
N ALA A 383 -13.93 -21.01 0.92
CA ALA A 383 -14.73 -22.22 0.97
C ALA A 383 -16.20 -22.01 0.54
N LEU A 384 -16.65 -20.75 0.41
CA LEU A 384 -17.98 -20.38 -0.08
C LEU A 384 -18.06 -20.61 -1.61
N THR A 385 -18.41 -21.84 -1.99
CA THR A 385 -18.41 -22.32 -3.39
C THR A 385 -19.80 -22.41 -4.01
N GLY A 386 -20.79 -21.76 -3.40
CA GLY A 386 -22.15 -21.69 -3.94
C GLY A 386 -22.16 -21.08 -5.36
N LYS A 387 -23.04 -21.60 -6.22
CA LYS A 387 -23.19 -21.13 -7.60
C LYS A 387 -24.34 -20.14 -7.71
N GLU A 388 -24.35 -19.36 -8.79
CA GLU A 388 -25.50 -18.54 -9.19
C GLU A 388 -26.78 -19.37 -9.27
N THR A 389 -27.88 -18.83 -8.73
CA THR A 389 -29.18 -19.49 -8.78
C THR A 389 -29.76 -19.38 -10.19
N ASN A 390 -29.99 -20.51 -10.86
CA ASN A 390 -30.58 -20.56 -12.19
C ASN A 390 -32.11 -20.48 -12.12
N LYS A 391 -32.69 -19.34 -12.52
CA LYS A 391 -34.14 -19.08 -12.54
C LYS A 391 -34.80 -19.31 -13.90
N THR A 392 -34.03 -19.69 -14.92
CA THR A 392 -34.47 -19.69 -16.33
C THR A 392 -35.67 -20.62 -16.58
N GLU A 393 -35.61 -21.84 -16.05
CA GLU A 393 -36.67 -22.83 -16.26
C GLU A 393 -37.96 -22.48 -15.50
N LEU A 394 -37.83 -21.91 -14.30
CA LEU A 394 -38.97 -21.40 -13.53
C LEU A 394 -39.63 -20.21 -14.26
N GLN A 395 -38.83 -19.27 -14.77
CA GLN A 395 -39.33 -18.16 -15.58
C GLN A 395 -40.07 -18.67 -16.83
N ALA A 396 -39.49 -19.62 -17.56
CA ALA A 396 -40.12 -20.20 -18.76
C ALA A 396 -41.45 -20.91 -18.45
N ALA A 397 -41.57 -21.57 -17.29
CA ALA A 397 -42.80 -22.20 -16.86
C ALA A 397 -43.89 -21.17 -16.50
N ILE A 398 -43.51 -20.04 -15.91
CA ILE A 398 -44.40 -18.90 -15.61
C ILE A 398 -44.84 -18.20 -16.90
N ASP A 399 -43.92 -17.94 -17.84
CA ASP A 399 -44.23 -17.29 -19.12
C ASP A 399 -45.24 -18.11 -19.96
N GLN A 400 -45.15 -19.44 -19.87
CA GLN A 400 -46.08 -20.36 -20.52
C GLN A 400 -47.46 -20.44 -19.85
N ALA A 401 -47.66 -19.87 -18.66
CA ALA A 401 -48.90 -19.99 -17.91
C ALA A 401 -50.12 -19.54 -18.72
N SER A 402 -50.03 -18.38 -19.38
CA SER A 402 -51.10 -17.85 -20.23
C SER A 402 -51.48 -18.78 -21.40
N THR A 403 -50.51 -19.52 -21.94
CA THR A 403 -50.73 -20.49 -23.02
C THR A 403 -51.40 -21.75 -22.50
N VAL A 404 -51.00 -22.24 -21.32
CA VAL A 404 -51.63 -23.40 -20.67
C VAL A 404 -53.06 -23.04 -20.23
N GLU A 405 -53.28 -21.86 -19.66
CA GLU A 405 -54.59 -21.35 -19.23
C GLU A 405 -55.57 -21.17 -20.40
N SER A 406 -55.07 -20.93 -21.60
CA SER A 406 -55.88 -20.83 -22.82
C SER A 406 -56.16 -22.18 -23.49
N SER A 407 -55.58 -23.28 -22.99
CA SER A 407 -55.73 -24.61 -23.59
C SER A 407 -57.06 -25.28 -23.21
N ASP A 408 -57.54 -26.19 -24.08
CA ASP A 408 -58.72 -27.02 -23.79
C ASP A 408 -58.54 -27.88 -22.55
N ASN A 409 -57.30 -28.36 -22.30
CA ASN A 409 -57.02 -29.20 -21.14
C ASN A 409 -57.17 -28.43 -19.82
N TYR A 410 -56.93 -27.12 -19.81
CA TYR A 410 -57.14 -26.27 -18.64
C TYR A 410 -58.60 -25.80 -18.54
N THR A 411 -59.13 -25.17 -19.59
CA THR A 411 -60.47 -24.53 -19.57
C THR A 411 -61.60 -25.53 -19.28
N ASN A 412 -61.44 -26.80 -19.65
CA ASN A 412 -62.42 -27.86 -19.40
C ASN A 412 -62.12 -28.70 -18.15
N ALA A 413 -60.99 -28.47 -17.46
CA ALA A 413 -60.61 -29.22 -16.26
C ALA A 413 -61.56 -28.94 -15.08
N ASP A 414 -61.49 -29.76 -14.03
CA ASP A 414 -62.15 -29.43 -12.77
C ASP A 414 -61.64 -28.11 -12.17
N SER A 415 -62.56 -27.31 -11.63
CA SER A 415 -62.25 -25.98 -11.05
C SER A 415 -61.17 -26.02 -9.96
N ASN A 416 -61.08 -27.09 -9.17
CA ASN A 416 -60.03 -27.27 -8.16
C ASN A 416 -58.65 -27.53 -8.79
N LEU A 417 -58.57 -28.15 -9.97
CA LEU A 417 -57.32 -28.40 -10.70
C LEU A 417 -56.86 -27.13 -11.44
N GLN A 418 -57.80 -26.36 -12.00
CA GLN A 418 -57.53 -25.01 -12.52
C GLN A 418 -56.95 -24.11 -11.43
N LYS A 419 -57.57 -24.12 -10.25
CA LYS A 419 -57.09 -23.38 -9.08
C LYS A 419 -55.72 -23.87 -8.61
N ALA A 420 -55.48 -25.18 -8.55
CA ALA A 420 -54.18 -25.72 -8.15
C ALA A 420 -53.03 -25.29 -9.07
N TYR A 421 -53.28 -25.23 -10.39
CA TYR A 421 -52.30 -24.74 -11.35
C TYR A 421 -52.02 -23.25 -11.19
N THR A 422 -53.05 -22.41 -11.09
CA THR A 422 -52.90 -20.95 -10.89
C THR A 422 -52.27 -20.58 -9.55
N ASP A 423 -52.58 -21.31 -8.47
CA ASP A 423 -51.92 -21.17 -7.17
C ASP A 423 -50.43 -21.53 -7.28
N ALA A 424 -50.07 -22.60 -8.01
CA ALA A 424 -48.68 -23.00 -8.22
C ALA A 424 -47.88 -21.97 -9.03
N ILE A 425 -48.47 -21.35 -10.07
CA ILE A 425 -47.86 -20.25 -10.82
C ILE A 425 -47.62 -19.03 -9.91
N SER A 426 -48.60 -18.67 -9.07
CA SER A 426 -48.49 -17.55 -8.12
C SER A 426 -47.37 -17.78 -7.07
N ALA A 427 -47.27 -19.02 -6.56
CA ALA A 427 -46.19 -19.41 -5.66
C ALA A 427 -44.83 -19.37 -6.37
N GLY A 428 -44.74 -19.85 -7.61
CA GLY A 428 -43.53 -19.75 -8.44
C GLY A 428 -43.08 -18.32 -8.68
N GLN A 429 -44.01 -17.40 -8.97
CA GLN A 429 -43.71 -15.97 -9.11
C GLN A 429 -43.16 -15.35 -7.82
N THR A 430 -43.64 -15.81 -6.67
CA THR A 430 -43.13 -15.37 -5.36
C THR A 430 -41.68 -15.82 -5.16
N VAL A 431 -41.36 -17.07 -5.51
CA VAL A 431 -39.99 -17.63 -5.47
C VAL A 431 -39.07 -16.91 -6.46
N LEU A 432 -39.56 -16.59 -7.65
CA LEU A 432 -38.83 -15.87 -8.68
C LEU A 432 -38.40 -14.46 -8.20
N ASN A 433 -39.29 -13.77 -7.49
CA ASN A 433 -39.07 -12.42 -6.98
C ASN A 433 -38.33 -12.36 -5.63
N LYS A 434 -38.09 -13.51 -4.99
CA LYS A 434 -37.38 -13.59 -3.70
C LYS A 434 -35.88 -13.30 -3.89
N GLU A 435 -35.35 -12.39 -3.07
CA GLU A 435 -33.90 -12.14 -2.95
C GLU A 435 -33.20 -13.33 -2.28
N ASN A 436 -31.96 -13.60 -2.68
CA ASN A 436 -31.11 -14.68 -2.12
C ASN A 436 -31.77 -16.05 -2.10
N VAL A 437 -32.64 -16.33 -3.08
CA VAL A 437 -33.33 -17.61 -3.21
C VAL A 437 -32.35 -18.71 -3.59
N THR A 438 -32.45 -19.84 -2.90
CA THR A 438 -31.57 -20.99 -3.12
C THR A 438 -31.98 -21.78 -4.38
N GLN A 439 -31.06 -22.52 -4.98
CA GLN A 439 -31.39 -23.37 -6.13
C GLN A 439 -32.48 -24.41 -5.79
N SER A 440 -32.46 -24.96 -4.56
CA SER A 440 -33.46 -25.94 -4.12
C SER A 440 -34.88 -25.36 -4.07
N GLU A 441 -35.03 -24.10 -3.65
CA GLU A 441 -36.34 -23.42 -3.64
C GLU A 441 -36.88 -23.22 -5.07
N VAL A 442 -36.02 -22.87 -6.02
CA VAL A 442 -36.38 -22.75 -7.44
C VAL A 442 -36.82 -24.09 -8.02
N ASP A 443 -36.05 -25.15 -7.79
CA ASP A 443 -36.34 -26.50 -8.30
C ASP A 443 -37.66 -27.05 -7.73
N ASN A 444 -37.95 -26.80 -6.45
CA ASN A 444 -39.20 -27.18 -5.80
C ASN A 444 -40.41 -26.43 -6.38
N ALA A 445 -40.27 -25.13 -6.64
CA ALA A 445 -41.33 -24.33 -7.27
C ALA A 445 -41.64 -24.82 -8.69
N LEU A 446 -40.60 -25.07 -9.49
CA LEU A 446 -40.73 -25.61 -10.84
C LEU A 446 -41.41 -26.98 -10.83
N THR A 447 -41.00 -27.87 -9.92
CA THR A 447 -41.62 -29.19 -9.73
C THR A 447 -43.11 -29.07 -9.40
N THR A 448 -43.48 -28.12 -8.53
CA THR A 448 -44.88 -27.89 -8.14
C THR A 448 -45.73 -27.43 -9.33
N ILE A 449 -45.22 -26.51 -10.15
CA ILE A 449 -45.90 -26.03 -11.38
C ILE A 449 -46.09 -27.18 -12.37
N ASN A 450 -45.04 -27.97 -12.62
CA ASN A 450 -45.10 -29.08 -13.57
C ASN A 450 -46.08 -30.17 -13.12
N ASN A 451 -46.12 -30.49 -11.84
CA ASN A 451 -47.08 -31.46 -11.29
C ASN A 451 -48.53 -30.97 -11.43
N ALA A 452 -48.79 -29.69 -11.15
CA ALA A 452 -50.13 -29.12 -11.29
C ALA A 452 -50.58 -29.06 -12.77
N LYS A 453 -49.66 -28.73 -13.69
CA LYS A 453 -49.91 -28.77 -15.15
C LYS A 453 -50.28 -30.18 -15.62
N ALA A 454 -49.57 -31.19 -15.15
CA ALA A 454 -49.83 -32.59 -15.50
C ALA A 454 -51.16 -33.13 -14.94
N ALA A 455 -51.67 -32.55 -13.86
CA ALA A 455 -52.91 -32.98 -13.22
C ALA A 455 -54.19 -32.47 -13.93
N LEU A 456 -54.09 -31.54 -14.88
CA LEU A 456 -55.23 -31.00 -15.63
C LEU A 456 -55.94 -32.10 -16.45
N ASN A 457 -57.27 -32.13 -16.38
CA ASN A 457 -58.10 -33.23 -16.91
C ASN A 457 -59.17 -32.78 -17.94
N GLY A 458 -59.04 -31.58 -18.50
CA GLY A 458 -60.03 -31.02 -19.42
C GLY A 458 -60.18 -31.80 -20.73
N ASP A 459 -59.08 -32.34 -21.27
CA ASP A 459 -59.11 -33.15 -22.50
C ASP A 459 -59.91 -34.44 -22.28
N ALA A 460 -59.72 -35.09 -21.13
CA ALA A 460 -60.45 -36.31 -20.76
C ALA A 460 -61.96 -36.05 -20.60
N LYS A 461 -62.34 -34.88 -20.05
CA LYS A 461 -63.75 -34.47 -19.93
C LYS A 461 -64.39 -34.14 -21.28
N LYS A 462 -63.65 -33.44 -22.16
CA LYS A 462 -64.10 -33.15 -23.52
C LYS A 462 -64.39 -34.44 -24.29
N ALA A 463 -63.53 -35.46 -24.14
CA ALA A 463 -63.75 -36.79 -24.71
C ALA A 463 -65.02 -37.48 -24.19
N ALA A 464 -65.25 -37.48 -22.87
CA ALA A 464 -66.44 -38.08 -22.26
C ALA A 464 -67.76 -37.43 -22.72
N SER A 465 -67.80 -36.10 -22.87
CA SER A 465 -68.97 -35.40 -23.42
C SER A 465 -69.23 -35.75 -24.89
N LYS A 466 -68.17 -36.00 -25.68
CA LYS A 466 -68.27 -36.41 -27.09
C LYS A 466 -68.88 -37.82 -27.20
N GLU A 467 -68.52 -38.74 -26.31
CA GLU A 467 -69.15 -40.07 -26.23
C GLU A 467 -70.65 -40.00 -25.89
N ALA A 468 -71.05 -39.12 -24.97
CA ALA A 468 -72.47 -38.93 -24.62
C ALA A 468 -73.29 -38.34 -25.79
N LEU A 469 -72.71 -37.41 -26.55
CA LEU A 469 -73.32 -36.85 -27.77
C LEU A 469 -73.52 -37.92 -28.85
N GLN A 470 -72.53 -38.78 -29.07
CA GLN A 470 -72.63 -39.90 -30.02
C GLN A 470 -73.83 -40.81 -29.71
N LYS A 471 -73.98 -41.18 -28.43
CA LYS A 471 -75.10 -42.02 -28.00
C LYS A 471 -76.48 -41.40 -28.29
N ALA A 472 -76.64 -40.08 -28.08
CA ALA A 472 -77.90 -39.39 -28.34
C ALA A 472 -78.26 -39.34 -29.83
N VAL A 473 -77.26 -39.25 -30.71
CA VAL A 473 -77.43 -39.31 -32.17
C VAL A 473 -77.89 -40.70 -32.62
N ASP A 474 -77.31 -41.76 -32.04
CA ASP A 474 -77.62 -43.16 -32.40
C ASP A 474 -79.07 -43.56 -32.06
N GLU A 475 -79.70 -42.93 -31.05
CA GLU A 475 -81.10 -43.16 -30.66
C GLU A 475 -82.14 -42.50 -31.60
N ALA A 476 -81.73 -41.56 -32.45
CA ALA A 476 -82.64 -40.72 -33.24
C ALA A 476 -83.54 -41.48 -34.23
N PRO A 477 -83.09 -42.51 -34.97
CA PRO A 477 -83.94 -43.22 -35.95
C PRO A 477 -85.22 -43.80 -35.33
N THR A 478 -85.14 -44.31 -34.10
CA THR A 478 -86.27 -44.90 -33.38
C THR A 478 -87.31 -43.87 -32.94
N VAL A 479 -86.89 -42.65 -32.57
CA VAL A 479 -87.80 -41.55 -32.19
C VAL A 479 -88.62 -41.04 -33.39
N LYS A 480 -88.07 -41.10 -34.61
CA LYS A 480 -88.70 -40.54 -35.81
C LYS A 480 -89.86 -41.37 -36.37
N SER A 481 -89.84 -42.70 -36.19
CA SER A 481 -90.86 -43.58 -36.78
C SER A 481 -92.10 -43.79 -35.89
N ASP A 482 -91.91 -43.83 -34.57
CA ASP A 482 -92.92 -44.43 -33.68
C ASP A 482 -93.55 -43.46 -32.67
N ASP A 483 -92.99 -42.25 -32.47
CA ASP A 483 -93.46 -41.29 -31.47
C ASP A 483 -94.38 -40.20 -32.06
N ALA A 484 -95.63 -40.12 -31.58
CA ALA A 484 -96.61 -39.10 -31.98
C ALA A 484 -96.15 -37.68 -31.66
N ALA A 485 -95.31 -37.52 -30.65
CA ALA A 485 -94.69 -36.26 -30.32
C ALA A 485 -93.74 -35.76 -31.43
N TYR A 486 -93.18 -36.69 -32.22
CA TYR A 486 -92.39 -36.41 -33.41
C TYR A 486 -93.29 -36.15 -34.62
N TYR A 487 -94.04 -37.12 -35.15
CA TYR A 487 -94.77 -36.91 -36.43
C TYR A 487 -95.96 -35.92 -36.34
N ASN A 488 -96.55 -35.69 -35.15
CA ASN A 488 -97.52 -34.60 -34.91
C ASN A 488 -96.89 -33.41 -34.16
N GLY A 489 -95.58 -33.43 -33.93
CA GLY A 489 -94.83 -32.24 -33.52
C GLY A 489 -94.99 -31.15 -34.57
N SER A 490 -94.77 -29.89 -34.20
CA SER A 490 -94.71 -28.85 -35.21
C SER A 490 -93.56 -29.15 -36.17
N ASP A 491 -93.66 -28.74 -37.43
CA ASP A 491 -92.56 -28.96 -38.37
C ASP A 491 -91.33 -28.18 -37.92
N GLU A 492 -91.48 -27.10 -37.15
CA GLU A 492 -90.36 -26.47 -36.44
C GLU A 492 -89.77 -27.38 -35.35
N ALA A 493 -90.56 -28.13 -34.58
CA ALA A 493 -90.05 -29.04 -33.54
C ALA A 493 -89.40 -30.29 -34.16
N LYS A 494 -89.97 -30.84 -35.24
CA LYS A 494 -89.38 -31.95 -36.01
C LYS A 494 -88.12 -31.50 -36.73
N ALA A 495 -88.18 -30.39 -37.46
CA ALA A 495 -87.01 -29.82 -38.11
C ALA A 495 -85.97 -29.37 -37.08
N ALA A 496 -86.37 -28.88 -35.90
CA ALA A 496 -85.44 -28.57 -34.82
C ALA A 496 -84.79 -29.83 -34.24
N TYR A 497 -85.51 -30.93 -34.08
CA TYR A 497 -84.93 -32.20 -33.66
C TYR A 497 -84.04 -32.80 -34.74
N ASP A 498 -84.48 -32.82 -36.00
CA ASP A 498 -83.67 -33.26 -37.15
C ASP A 498 -82.42 -32.41 -37.32
N LYS A 499 -82.56 -31.09 -37.24
CA LYS A 499 -81.45 -30.14 -37.29
C LYS A 499 -80.53 -30.28 -36.07
N ALA A 500 -81.06 -30.54 -34.87
CA ALA A 500 -80.25 -30.79 -33.68
C ALA A 500 -79.46 -32.10 -33.80
N ILE A 501 -80.05 -33.15 -34.38
CA ILE A 501 -79.36 -34.41 -34.67
C ILE A 501 -78.32 -34.25 -35.77
N SER A 502 -78.64 -33.55 -36.86
CA SER A 502 -77.67 -33.22 -37.92
C SER A 502 -76.54 -32.33 -37.40
N ALA A 503 -76.83 -31.35 -36.54
CA ALA A 503 -75.82 -30.55 -35.85
C ALA A 503 -74.96 -31.40 -34.91
N GLY A 504 -75.55 -32.36 -34.19
CA GLY A 504 -74.83 -33.37 -33.41
C GLY A 504 -73.84 -34.17 -34.25
N GLN A 505 -74.27 -34.63 -35.43
CA GLN A 505 -73.40 -35.33 -36.39
C GLN A 505 -72.28 -34.42 -36.93
N THR A 506 -72.57 -33.15 -37.21
CA THR A 506 -71.54 -32.17 -37.64
C THR A 506 -70.52 -31.90 -36.53
N VAL A 507 -70.96 -31.69 -35.29
CA VAL A 507 -70.09 -31.46 -34.12
C VAL A 507 -69.26 -32.71 -33.78
N LEU A 508 -69.78 -33.91 -34.01
CA LEU A 508 -69.01 -35.15 -33.87
C LEU A 508 -67.93 -35.31 -34.94
N ALA A 509 -68.24 -34.93 -36.18
CA ALA A 509 -67.33 -34.98 -37.33
C ALA A 509 -66.29 -33.85 -37.34
N ASP A 510 -66.53 -32.77 -36.59
CA ASP A 510 -65.59 -31.67 -36.41
C ASP A 510 -64.49 -32.08 -35.40
N PRO A 511 -63.22 -32.18 -35.83
CA PRO A 511 -62.10 -32.46 -34.92
C PRO A 511 -61.86 -31.32 -33.91
N ASP A 512 -62.27 -30.09 -34.22
CA ASP A 512 -62.00 -28.88 -33.44
C ASP A 512 -63.19 -28.42 -32.58
N ALA A 513 -64.28 -29.20 -32.55
CA ALA A 513 -65.46 -28.88 -31.75
C ALA A 513 -65.12 -28.56 -30.29
N THR A 514 -65.52 -27.39 -29.80
CA THR A 514 -65.30 -26.94 -28.41
C THR A 514 -66.15 -27.74 -27.42
N ALA A 515 -65.72 -27.85 -26.16
CA ALA A 515 -66.49 -28.57 -25.13
C ALA A 515 -67.89 -27.96 -24.90
N THR A 516 -68.01 -26.64 -25.03
CA THR A 516 -69.30 -25.92 -24.99
C THR A 516 -70.16 -26.30 -26.19
N GLN A 517 -69.63 -26.32 -27.42
CA GLN A 517 -70.40 -26.78 -28.59
C GLN A 517 -70.87 -28.23 -28.44
N ILE A 518 -70.03 -29.12 -27.91
CA ILE A 518 -70.38 -30.53 -27.67
C ILE A 518 -71.51 -30.62 -26.62
N THR A 519 -71.36 -29.92 -25.50
CA THR A 519 -72.32 -29.95 -24.39
C THR A 519 -73.63 -29.25 -24.75
N ASP A 520 -73.57 -28.10 -25.40
CA ASP A 520 -74.74 -27.35 -25.88
C ASP A 520 -75.48 -28.12 -26.96
N THR A 521 -74.78 -28.82 -27.85
CA THR A 521 -75.42 -29.66 -28.87
C THR A 521 -76.08 -30.88 -28.25
N LEU A 522 -75.44 -31.53 -27.28
CA LEU A 522 -76.06 -32.62 -26.52
C LEU A 522 -77.31 -32.12 -25.77
N ASN A 523 -77.22 -30.97 -25.11
CA ASN A 523 -78.35 -30.34 -24.44
C ASN A 523 -79.42 -29.90 -25.43
N ALA A 524 -79.06 -29.42 -26.63
CA ALA A 524 -79.99 -29.03 -27.68
C ALA A 524 -80.70 -30.25 -28.27
N ILE A 525 -80.03 -31.38 -28.43
CA ILE A 525 -80.66 -32.65 -28.83
C ILE A 525 -81.64 -33.10 -27.74
N ASN A 526 -81.22 -33.13 -26.47
CA ASN A 526 -82.10 -33.51 -25.37
C ASN A 526 -83.29 -32.53 -25.18
N THR A 527 -83.05 -31.24 -25.42
CA THR A 527 -84.08 -30.19 -25.37
C THR A 527 -85.02 -30.29 -26.56
N ALA A 528 -84.51 -30.50 -27.78
CA ALA A 528 -85.33 -30.72 -28.96
C ALA A 528 -86.15 -32.01 -28.82
N LYS A 529 -85.56 -33.09 -28.30
CA LYS A 529 -86.23 -34.36 -27.97
C LYS A 529 -87.36 -34.15 -26.97
N SER A 530 -87.14 -33.38 -25.90
CA SER A 530 -88.19 -33.05 -24.93
C SER A 530 -89.19 -31.98 -25.41
N ASN A 531 -88.86 -31.24 -26.47
CA ASN A 531 -89.74 -30.28 -27.16
C ASN A 531 -90.50 -30.88 -28.33
N LEU A 532 -90.25 -32.14 -28.69
CA LEU A 532 -91.23 -32.97 -29.38
C LEU A 532 -92.43 -33.07 -28.44
N LYS A 533 -93.37 -32.13 -28.62
CA LYS A 533 -94.61 -31.97 -27.82
C LYS A 533 -95.83 -32.14 -28.71
N GLY A 534 -95.67 -32.82 -29.85
CA GLY A 534 -96.76 -33.15 -30.75
C GLY A 534 -97.91 -33.76 -29.97
N LYS A 535 -99.03 -33.04 -29.95
CA LYS A 535 -100.30 -33.55 -29.44
C LYS A 535 -101.00 -34.26 -30.59
N ALA A 536 -102.01 -35.08 -30.31
CA ALA A 536 -102.87 -35.58 -31.37
C ALA A 536 -103.50 -34.40 -32.16
N THR A 537 -103.58 -34.50 -33.49
CA THR A 537 -104.00 -33.43 -34.43
C THR A 537 -105.40 -32.85 -34.16
N ASP A 538 -105.56 -31.51 -34.23
CA ASP A 538 -106.81 -30.72 -34.07
C ASP A 538 -107.20 -29.94 -35.35
N LYS A 539 -108.48 -29.96 -35.76
CA LYS A 539 -108.97 -29.52 -37.09
C LYS A 539 -109.96 -28.33 -37.06
N ALA A 540 -110.26 -27.74 -35.90
CA ALA A 540 -111.40 -26.82 -35.75
C ALA A 540 -111.26 -25.42 -36.40
N ALA A 541 -110.06 -24.81 -36.39
CA ALA A 541 -109.86 -23.41 -36.82
C ALA A 541 -109.84 -23.22 -38.34
N LEU A 542 -109.25 -24.16 -39.07
CA LEU A 542 -109.24 -24.17 -40.53
C LEU A 542 -110.67 -24.18 -41.11
N GLN A 543 -111.57 -24.91 -40.44
CA GLN A 543 -112.99 -24.94 -40.79
C GLN A 543 -113.66 -23.56 -40.71
N THR A 544 -113.23 -22.70 -39.78
CA THR A 544 -113.82 -21.35 -39.57
C THR A 544 -113.34 -20.32 -40.59
N ALA A 545 -112.08 -20.38 -41.03
CA ALA A 545 -111.53 -19.38 -41.97
C ALA A 545 -112.03 -19.55 -43.41
N VAL A 546 -112.29 -20.79 -43.82
CA VAL A 546 -112.96 -21.08 -45.10
C VAL A 546 -114.35 -20.41 -45.14
N ASP A 547 -115.08 -20.43 -44.02
CA ASP A 547 -116.40 -19.80 -43.90
C ASP A 547 -116.36 -18.26 -44.02
N ASN A 548 -115.23 -17.59 -43.71
CA ASN A 548 -115.10 -16.10 -43.68
C ASN A 548 -114.64 -15.46 -45.01
N SER A 549 -114.28 -16.27 -46.02
CA SER A 549 -113.68 -15.83 -47.29
C SER A 549 -114.57 -14.91 -48.15
N ALA A 550 -115.88 -14.84 -47.88
CA ALA A 550 -116.82 -13.96 -48.56
C ALA A 550 -116.56 -12.45 -48.30
N THR A 551 -115.99 -12.10 -47.13
CA THR A 551 -115.89 -10.72 -46.64
C THR A 551 -114.65 -9.96 -47.15
N VAL A 552 -113.52 -10.64 -47.36
CA VAL A 552 -112.23 -10.02 -47.76
C VAL A 552 -112.22 -9.47 -49.19
N LYS A 553 -113.02 -10.08 -50.09
CA LYS A 553 -113.08 -9.71 -51.51
C LYS A 553 -113.66 -8.31 -51.77
N GLU A 554 -114.08 -7.59 -50.73
CA GLU A 554 -114.68 -6.25 -50.79
C GLU A 554 -113.70 -5.07 -50.45
N SER A 555 -112.40 -5.27 -50.16
CA SER A 555 -111.46 -4.23 -49.63
C SER A 555 -110.63 -3.42 -50.66
N ASN A 556 -110.16 -2.21 -50.30
CA ASN A 556 -109.39 -1.30 -51.18
C ASN A 556 -107.98 -1.77 -51.54
N ASN A 557 -107.32 -2.48 -50.63
CA ASN A 557 -106.06 -3.14 -50.92
C ASN A 557 -106.31 -4.24 -51.98
N TYR A 558 -107.46 -4.93 -51.91
CA TYR A 558 -107.83 -5.95 -52.89
C TYR A 558 -108.28 -5.35 -54.22
N THR A 559 -109.16 -4.34 -54.24
CA THR A 559 -109.72 -3.78 -55.47
C THR A 559 -108.65 -3.14 -56.37
N ASN A 560 -107.59 -2.54 -55.79
CA ASN A 560 -106.53 -1.81 -56.49
C ASN A 560 -105.20 -2.55 -56.62
N ALA A 561 -105.08 -3.75 -56.04
CA ALA A 561 -103.97 -4.66 -56.28
C ALA A 561 -104.05 -5.30 -57.67
N ASP A 562 -102.94 -5.87 -58.11
CA ASP A 562 -102.86 -6.53 -59.41
C ASP A 562 -103.80 -7.75 -59.48
N GLN A 563 -104.39 -8.00 -60.66
CA GLN A 563 -105.33 -9.11 -60.92
C GLN A 563 -104.77 -10.51 -60.55
N THR A 564 -103.44 -10.63 -60.55
CA THR A 564 -102.71 -11.85 -60.18
C THR A 564 -102.83 -12.16 -58.68
N GLN A 565 -102.82 -11.13 -57.83
CA GLN A 565 -102.93 -11.33 -56.38
C GLN A 565 -104.38 -11.60 -55.96
N LYS A 566 -105.37 -11.11 -56.74
CA LYS A 566 -106.79 -11.50 -56.58
C LYS A 566 -107.03 -12.99 -56.79
N SER A 567 -106.48 -13.53 -57.88
CA SER A 567 -106.66 -14.95 -58.25
C SER A 567 -105.95 -15.90 -57.28
N ALA A 568 -104.88 -15.44 -56.62
CA ALA A 568 -104.19 -16.20 -55.60
C ALA A 568 -105.04 -16.40 -54.34
N TYR A 569 -105.89 -15.43 -53.99
CA TYR A 569 -106.77 -15.50 -52.83
C TYR A 569 -107.90 -16.55 -52.99
N ASP A 570 -108.51 -16.62 -54.17
CA ASP A 570 -109.63 -17.54 -54.45
C ASP A 570 -109.21 -19.03 -54.45
N ASN A 571 -108.00 -19.34 -54.91
CA ASN A 571 -107.48 -20.71 -54.95
C ASN A 571 -107.12 -21.24 -53.56
N ALA A 572 -106.68 -20.37 -52.65
CA ALA A 572 -106.30 -20.74 -51.30
C ALA A 572 -107.49 -21.27 -50.46
N VAL A 573 -108.71 -20.75 -50.71
CA VAL A 573 -109.96 -21.23 -50.05
C VAL A 573 -110.25 -22.70 -50.40
N THR A 574 -110.01 -23.11 -51.65
CA THR A 574 -110.34 -24.46 -52.14
C THR A 574 -109.35 -25.52 -51.62
N ALA A 575 -108.06 -25.17 -51.54
CA ALA A 575 -107.02 -26.05 -51.00
C ALA A 575 -107.26 -26.38 -49.51
N ALA A 576 -107.78 -25.41 -48.76
CA ALA A 576 -108.08 -25.57 -47.34
C ALA A 576 -109.09 -26.70 -47.02
N GLN A 577 -110.06 -26.95 -47.90
CA GLN A 577 -111.08 -27.99 -47.69
C GLN A 577 -110.53 -29.43 -47.81
N THR A 578 -109.44 -29.64 -48.57
CA THR A 578 -108.87 -30.98 -48.87
C THR A 578 -108.07 -31.54 -47.71
N VAL A 579 -107.50 -30.66 -46.88
CA VAL A 579 -106.64 -31.02 -45.74
C VAL A 579 -107.45 -31.61 -44.57
N LEU A 580 -108.72 -31.25 -44.43
CA LEU A 580 -109.59 -31.74 -43.35
C LEU A 580 -109.80 -33.28 -43.41
N ASP A 581 -109.60 -33.93 -44.56
CA ASP A 581 -110.01 -35.33 -44.81
C ASP A 581 -108.92 -36.42 -44.57
N LYS A 582 -107.68 -36.09 -44.16
CA LYS A 582 -106.52 -37.02 -44.06
C LYS A 582 -106.28 -37.66 -42.67
N THR A 583 -105.82 -38.93 -42.59
CA THR A 583 -105.74 -39.80 -41.36
C THR A 583 -104.48 -39.61 -40.49
N ASN A 584 -103.31 -39.42 -41.08
CA ASN A 584 -102.08 -38.98 -40.39
C ASN A 584 -101.81 -37.50 -40.71
N ALA A 585 -102.89 -36.71 -40.81
CA ALA A 585 -102.80 -35.29 -41.06
C ALA A 585 -101.96 -34.64 -39.96
N THR A 586 -100.92 -33.89 -40.34
CA THR A 586 -100.15 -33.13 -39.35
C THR A 586 -100.93 -31.87 -38.96
N GLN A 587 -100.69 -31.33 -37.77
CA GLN A 587 -101.27 -30.02 -37.41
C GLN A 587 -100.81 -28.93 -38.39
N ALA A 588 -99.61 -29.08 -38.96
CA ALA A 588 -99.05 -28.17 -39.95
C ALA A 588 -99.80 -28.25 -41.29
N GLU A 589 -100.24 -29.43 -41.76
CA GLU A 589 -101.08 -29.50 -42.96
C GLU A 589 -102.37 -28.69 -42.74
N VAL A 590 -102.99 -28.82 -41.55
CA VAL A 590 -104.18 -28.04 -41.14
C VAL A 590 -103.89 -26.54 -41.00
N ASN A 591 -102.74 -26.14 -40.46
CA ASN A 591 -102.37 -24.73 -40.30
C ASN A 591 -101.90 -24.09 -41.62
N GLN A 592 -101.25 -24.84 -42.51
CA GLN A 592 -100.76 -24.36 -43.80
C GLN A 592 -101.92 -23.99 -44.71
N ALA A 593 -102.94 -24.85 -44.74
CA ALA A 593 -104.21 -24.58 -45.40
C ALA A 593 -104.89 -23.30 -44.88
N LEU A 594 -104.70 -22.95 -43.60
CA LEU A 594 -105.23 -21.72 -42.99
C LEU A 594 -104.35 -20.51 -43.36
N GLN A 595 -103.03 -20.68 -43.33
CA GLN A 595 -102.05 -19.64 -43.59
C GLN A 595 -101.96 -19.26 -45.08
N ASP A 596 -102.16 -20.19 -46.01
CA ASP A 596 -102.21 -19.91 -47.44
C ASP A 596 -103.40 -18.98 -47.77
N LEU A 597 -104.51 -19.20 -47.09
CA LEU A 597 -105.70 -18.36 -47.17
C LEU A 597 -105.46 -16.95 -46.60
N GLU A 598 -104.68 -16.83 -45.52
CA GLU A 598 -104.30 -15.53 -44.93
C GLU A 598 -103.19 -14.80 -45.72
N THR A 599 -102.26 -15.52 -46.33
CA THR A 599 -101.13 -14.94 -47.09
C THR A 599 -101.60 -14.33 -48.41
N ALA A 600 -102.51 -15.00 -49.11
CA ALA A 600 -103.09 -14.46 -50.30
C ALA A 600 -103.94 -13.19 -50.04
N ASN A 601 -104.42 -13.00 -48.80
CA ASN A 601 -105.07 -11.77 -48.35
C ASN A 601 -104.07 -10.60 -48.18
N ASN A 602 -102.82 -10.87 -47.79
CA ASN A 602 -101.83 -9.85 -47.44
C ASN A 602 -100.98 -9.34 -48.63
N ASN A 603 -100.90 -10.09 -49.74
CA ASN A 603 -100.04 -9.77 -50.90
C ASN A 603 -100.60 -8.71 -51.86
N LEU A 604 -101.50 -7.87 -51.36
CA LEU A 604 -102.13 -6.78 -52.10
C LEU A 604 -101.24 -5.52 -52.00
N ASN A 605 -100.81 -4.91 -53.12
CA ASN A 605 -99.51 -4.18 -53.22
C ASN A 605 -99.53 -2.71 -53.73
N GLY A 606 -100.48 -1.85 -53.31
CA GLY A 606 -100.70 -0.52 -53.91
C GLY A 606 -99.66 0.62 -53.72
N ASP A 607 -98.62 0.52 -52.85
CA ASP A 607 -98.01 1.73 -52.24
C ASP A 607 -96.52 2.11 -52.57
N ALA A 608 -95.74 1.43 -53.43
CA ALA A 608 -94.27 1.66 -53.56
C ALA A 608 -93.78 2.52 -54.78
N LYS A 609 -93.45 3.83 -54.62
CA LYS A 609 -93.08 4.72 -55.77
C LYS A 609 -92.17 5.99 -55.53
N THR A 610 -90.96 5.97 -54.91
CA THR A 610 -90.05 7.18 -54.81
C THR A 610 -88.52 6.90 -54.58
N GLU A 611 -87.58 7.16 -55.54
CA GLU A 611 -86.18 6.63 -55.49
C GLU A 611 -84.96 7.53 -55.96
N ALA A 612 -85.08 8.82 -56.33
CA ALA A 612 -84.01 9.51 -57.11
C ALA A 612 -82.85 10.27 -56.38
N ALA A 613 -82.76 10.30 -55.04
CA ALA A 613 -81.88 11.26 -54.32
C ALA A 613 -80.49 10.75 -53.86
N ASN A 614 -80.22 9.44 -53.83
CA ASN A 614 -79.04 8.91 -53.09
C ASN A 614 -77.73 8.80 -53.91
N LYS A 615 -77.75 8.84 -55.26
CA LYS A 615 -76.64 8.43 -56.14
C LYS A 615 -75.39 9.32 -56.16
N ALA A 616 -75.55 10.64 -56.02
CA ALA A 616 -74.45 11.59 -56.22
C ALA A 616 -73.40 11.63 -55.09
N ALA A 617 -73.75 11.23 -53.87
CA ALA A 617 -72.85 11.34 -52.72
C ALA A 617 -71.81 10.20 -52.61
N LEU A 618 -72.08 9.05 -53.23
CA LEU A 618 -71.19 7.89 -53.23
C LEU A 618 -69.95 8.09 -54.14
N GLU A 619 -70.10 8.82 -55.25
CA GLU A 619 -69.04 9.09 -56.24
C GLU A 619 -67.87 9.90 -55.68
N ALA A 620 -68.14 10.85 -54.78
CA ALA A 620 -67.11 11.73 -54.21
C ALA A 620 -66.18 11.00 -53.20
N ALA A 621 -66.72 10.06 -52.43
CA ALA A 621 -65.99 9.39 -51.35
C ALA A 621 -64.91 8.42 -51.86
N VAL A 622 -65.15 7.76 -52.99
CA VAL A 622 -64.20 6.80 -53.59
C VAL A 622 -62.95 7.48 -54.15
N LYS A 623 -63.09 8.70 -54.69
CA LYS A 623 -62.01 9.43 -55.36
C LYS A 623 -60.90 9.94 -54.41
N ASP A 624 -61.19 10.13 -53.12
CA ASP A 624 -60.25 10.69 -52.13
C ASP A 624 -59.32 9.63 -51.48
N ALA A 625 -59.47 8.35 -51.82
CA ALA A 625 -58.76 7.26 -51.14
C ALA A 625 -57.21 7.33 -51.14
N PRO A 626 -56.51 7.72 -52.21
CA PRO A 626 -55.04 7.78 -52.22
C PRO A 626 -54.44 8.79 -51.23
N ASN A 627 -55.13 9.92 -50.99
CA ASN A 627 -54.68 10.95 -50.07
C ASN A 627 -54.70 10.46 -48.62
N VAL A 628 -55.72 9.67 -48.26
CA VAL A 628 -55.87 9.12 -46.91
C VAL A 628 -54.75 8.12 -46.58
N ARG A 629 -54.27 7.35 -47.57
CA ARG A 629 -53.21 6.35 -47.38
C ARG A 629 -51.84 6.95 -47.04
N ASN A 630 -51.60 8.21 -47.37
CA ASN A 630 -50.33 8.90 -47.10
C ASN A 630 -50.34 9.67 -45.76
N THR A 631 -51.25 9.33 -44.84
CA THR A 631 -51.37 9.98 -43.52
C THR A 631 -50.92 9.03 -42.41
N PRO A 632 -50.36 9.55 -41.29
CA PRO A 632 -50.00 8.73 -40.12
C PRO A 632 -51.17 7.92 -39.56
N ALA A 633 -52.40 8.45 -39.71
CA ALA A 633 -53.64 7.77 -39.35
C ALA A 633 -53.81 6.41 -40.03
N TYR A 634 -53.24 6.24 -41.23
CA TYR A 634 -53.30 5.02 -42.02
C TYR A 634 -52.08 4.10 -41.79
N TYR A 635 -50.85 4.57 -42.03
CA TYR A 635 -49.67 3.67 -41.96
C TYR A 635 -49.23 3.29 -40.54
N ASN A 636 -49.59 4.07 -39.51
CA ASN A 636 -49.44 3.70 -38.09
C ASN A 636 -50.76 3.17 -37.48
N GLY A 637 -51.79 2.93 -38.31
CA GLY A 637 -53.06 2.32 -37.88
C GLY A 637 -53.03 0.78 -37.94
N SER A 638 -53.94 0.09 -37.25
CA SER A 638 -53.94 -1.38 -37.21
C SER A 638 -54.18 -2.01 -38.59
N GLU A 639 -53.63 -3.21 -38.79
CA GLU A 639 -53.72 -3.93 -40.06
C GLU A 639 -55.18 -4.26 -40.43
N GLU A 640 -56.04 -4.52 -39.44
CA GLU A 640 -57.48 -4.69 -39.64
C GLU A 640 -58.15 -3.40 -40.14
N ALA A 641 -57.78 -2.23 -39.60
CA ALA A 641 -58.36 -0.95 -39.98
C ALA A 641 -57.91 -0.53 -41.41
N GLN A 642 -56.65 -0.78 -41.77
CA GLN A 642 -56.14 -0.55 -43.13
C GLN A 642 -56.87 -1.43 -44.16
N THR A 643 -57.04 -2.71 -43.84
CA THR A 643 -57.75 -3.67 -44.69
C THR A 643 -59.23 -3.32 -44.83
N ALA A 644 -59.90 -2.99 -43.73
CA ALA A 644 -61.31 -2.59 -43.73
C ALA A 644 -61.56 -1.32 -44.57
N TYR A 645 -60.67 -0.33 -44.49
CA TYR A 645 -60.78 0.89 -45.30
C TYR A 645 -60.60 0.61 -46.80
N ASN A 646 -59.61 -0.20 -47.18
CA ASN A 646 -59.39 -0.56 -48.59
C ASN A 646 -60.56 -1.39 -49.17
N SER A 647 -61.10 -2.33 -48.39
CA SER A 647 -62.27 -3.12 -48.80
C SER A 647 -63.53 -2.26 -48.95
N ALA A 648 -63.76 -1.28 -48.08
CA ALA A 648 -64.91 -0.38 -48.17
C ALA A 648 -64.85 0.52 -49.42
N ILE A 649 -63.67 1.04 -49.78
CA ILE A 649 -63.46 1.82 -51.01
C ILE A 649 -63.74 0.98 -52.26
N ASN A 650 -63.22 -0.26 -52.31
CA ASN A 650 -63.47 -1.18 -53.42
C ASN A 650 -64.96 -1.53 -53.57
N ALA A 651 -65.66 -1.77 -52.45
CA ALA A 651 -67.09 -2.05 -52.44
C ALA A 651 -67.94 -0.86 -52.92
N GLY A 652 -67.56 0.38 -52.54
CA GLY A 652 -68.26 1.57 -53.03
C GLY A 652 -68.06 1.83 -54.53
N GLN A 653 -66.87 1.56 -55.06
CA GLN A 653 -66.62 1.63 -56.51
C GLN A 653 -67.50 0.62 -57.28
N ALA A 654 -67.64 -0.60 -56.77
CA ALA A 654 -68.48 -1.63 -57.38
C ALA A 654 -69.97 -1.24 -57.47
N VAL A 655 -70.49 -0.45 -56.52
CA VAL A 655 -71.88 0.04 -56.55
C VAL A 655 -72.08 1.19 -57.55
N LEU A 656 -71.05 2.01 -57.79
CA LEU A 656 -71.08 3.06 -58.81
C LEU A 656 -71.00 2.51 -60.23
N ASP A 657 -70.28 1.40 -60.42
CA ASP A 657 -70.12 0.74 -61.71
C ASP A 657 -71.39 -0.04 -62.16
N GLN A 658 -72.42 -0.14 -61.29
CA GLN A 658 -73.71 -0.74 -61.65
C GLN A 658 -74.55 0.17 -62.54
N ALA A 659 -75.15 -0.40 -63.60
CA ALA A 659 -75.94 0.37 -64.57
C ALA A 659 -77.15 1.10 -63.95
N ASN A 660 -77.77 0.55 -62.90
CA ASN A 660 -78.93 1.15 -62.21
C ASN A 660 -79.07 0.67 -60.74
N PRO A 661 -78.26 1.18 -59.79
CA PRO A 661 -78.26 0.71 -58.41
C PRO A 661 -79.51 1.17 -57.63
N SER A 662 -80.01 0.36 -56.69
CA SER A 662 -81.17 0.72 -55.86
C SER A 662 -80.85 1.86 -54.88
N ALA A 663 -81.87 2.62 -54.45
CA ALA A 663 -81.65 3.71 -53.48
C ALA A 663 -81.04 3.23 -52.16
N ASN A 664 -81.29 1.98 -51.76
CA ASN A 664 -80.75 1.41 -50.54
C ASN A 664 -79.29 0.99 -50.69
N ASP A 665 -78.91 0.43 -51.85
CA ASP A 665 -77.54 -0.01 -52.11
C ASP A 665 -76.57 1.17 -52.16
N VAL A 666 -76.99 2.24 -52.84
CA VAL A 666 -76.23 3.48 -52.92
C VAL A 666 -76.02 4.11 -51.53
N LYS A 667 -77.08 4.17 -50.70
CA LYS A 667 -77.01 4.70 -49.33
C LYS A 667 -76.06 3.86 -48.47
N THR A 668 -76.18 2.54 -48.54
CA THR A 668 -75.41 1.60 -47.72
C THR A 668 -73.92 1.65 -48.02
N ALA A 669 -73.54 1.77 -49.29
CA ALA A 669 -72.15 1.86 -49.70
C ALA A 669 -71.46 3.13 -49.19
N LEU A 670 -72.18 4.26 -49.21
CA LEU A 670 -71.66 5.54 -48.75
C LEU A 670 -71.41 5.54 -47.24
N ASP A 671 -72.35 5.00 -46.46
CA ASP A 671 -72.22 4.94 -45.00
C ASP A 671 -71.02 4.06 -44.56
N LYS A 672 -70.73 2.98 -45.29
CA LYS A 672 -69.59 2.07 -44.99
C LYS A 672 -68.22 2.71 -45.22
N ILE A 673 -68.04 3.49 -46.30
CA ILE A 673 -66.77 4.18 -46.57
C ILE A 673 -66.44 5.19 -45.46
N ASN A 674 -67.43 5.98 -45.05
CA ASN A 674 -67.25 7.00 -44.02
C ASN A 674 -66.94 6.39 -42.65
N ALA A 675 -67.60 5.28 -42.28
CA ALA A 675 -67.33 4.57 -41.04
C ALA A 675 -65.92 3.96 -41.02
N ALA A 676 -65.46 3.35 -42.12
CA ALA A 676 -64.13 2.78 -42.20
C ALA A 676 -63.03 3.85 -42.11
N ARG A 677 -63.25 5.03 -42.73
CA ARG A 677 -62.32 6.17 -42.64
C ARG A 677 -62.14 6.68 -41.21
N ALA A 678 -63.22 6.74 -40.44
CA ALA A 678 -63.20 7.20 -39.04
C ALA A 678 -62.44 6.26 -38.09
N ASN A 679 -62.20 5.01 -38.51
CA ASN A 679 -61.48 4.01 -37.72
C ASN A 679 -59.96 4.00 -37.96
N LEU A 680 -59.44 4.80 -38.90
CA LEU A 680 -58.00 5.01 -39.09
C LEU A 680 -57.47 5.96 -38.00
N LYS A 681 -56.96 5.40 -36.89
CA LYS A 681 -56.57 6.14 -35.67
C LYS A 681 -55.06 6.15 -35.38
N GLY A 682 -54.19 5.92 -36.37
CA GLY A 682 -52.74 6.04 -36.20
C GLY A 682 -52.28 7.46 -35.82
N VAL A 683 -51.25 7.57 -34.99
CA VAL A 683 -50.66 8.85 -34.56
C VAL A 683 -49.34 9.14 -35.29
N ALA A 684 -48.84 10.37 -35.23
CA ALA A 684 -47.55 10.74 -35.82
C ALA A 684 -46.38 9.99 -35.14
N THR A 685 -45.40 9.53 -35.92
CA THR A 685 -44.19 8.85 -35.43
C THR A 685 -43.34 9.81 -34.58
N ASN A 686 -42.96 9.40 -33.37
CA ASN A 686 -42.11 10.17 -32.45
C ASN A 686 -40.64 9.74 -32.59
N THR A 687 -39.74 10.68 -32.91
CA THR A 687 -38.30 10.44 -33.14
C THR A 687 -37.40 10.78 -31.95
N GLU A 688 -37.92 11.42 -30.89
CA GLU A 688 -37.12 11.97 -29.79
C GLU A 688 -36.25 10.92 -29.09
N ALA A 689 -36.77 9.70 -28.91
CA ALA A 689 -36.06 8.61 -28.25
C ALA A 689 -34.83 8.15 -29.04
N LEU A 690 -34.92 8.08 -30.37
CA LEU A 690 -33.82 7.71 -31.25
C LEU A 690 -32.77 8.82 -31.36
N GLU A 691 -33.21 10.08 -31.45
CA GLU A 691 -32.30 11.24 -31.43
C GLU A 691 -31.49 11.32 -30.12
N LYS A 692 -32.14 11.03 -28.98
CA LYS A 692 -31.47 10.92 -27.68
C LYS A 692 -30.50 9.73 -27.61
N ALA A 693 -30.89 8.56 -28.10
CA ALA A 693 -30.01 7.39 -28.15
C ALA A 693 -28.75 7.65 -29.01
N LEU A 694 -28.90 8.31 -30.16
CA LEU A 694 -27.78 8.74 -31.01
C LEU A 694 -26.85 9.74 -30.32
N THR A 695 -27.41 10.67 -29.54
CA THR A 695 -26.61 11.61 -28.72
C THR A 695 -25.79 10.85 -27.69
N ASN A 696 -26.43 9.97 -26.91
CA ASN A 696 -25.76 9.14 -25.91
C ASN A 696 -24.66 8.26 -26.53
N ALA A 697 -24.89 7.69 -27.71
CA ALA A 697 -23.90 6.89 -28.42
C ALA A 697 -22.66 7.70 -28.82
N ASN A 698 -22.85 8.94 -29.29
CA ASN A 698 -21.74 9.83 -29.62
C ASN A 698 -20.96 10.28 -28.38
N ASP A 699 -21.62 10.42 -27.24
CA ASP A 699 -20.94 10.70 -25.98
C ASP A 699 -20.18 9.47 -25.44
N ALA A 700 -20.76 8.27 -25.55
CA ALA A 700 -20.09 7.02 -25.20
C ALA A 700 -18.77 6.84 -25.99
N LYS A 701 -18.72 7.22 -27.26
CA LYS A 701 -17.49 7.19 -28.09
C LYS A 701 -16.34 8.05 -27.58
N LYS A 702 -16.61 9.02 -26.70
CA LYS A 702 -15.58 9.89 -26.09
C LYS A 702 -15.02 9.31 -24.78
N THR A 703 -15.57 8.20 -24.30
CA THR A 703 -15.21 7.61 -23.00
C THR A 703 -14.15 6.52 -23.14
N GLY A 704 -13.46 6.24 -22.02
CA GLY A 704 -12.53 5.11 -21.91
C GLY A 704 -13.20 3.76 -22.18
N ASN A 705 -14.48 3.64 -21.82
CA ASN A 705 -15.25 2.41 -22.03
C ASN A 705 -15.43 2.06 -23.51
N TYR A 706 -15.44 3.05 -24.41
CA TYR A 706 -15.42 2.80 -25.86
C TYR A 706 -14.01 2.55 -26.37
N THR A 707 -13.02 3.40 -26.01
CA THR A 707 -11.67 3.32 -26.59
C THR A 707 -10.95 2.02 -26.22
N ASN A 708 -11.24 1.46 -25.03
CA ASN A 708 -10.63 0.23 -24.54
C ASN A 708 -11.51 -1.02 -24.81
N ALA A 709 -12.72 -0.85 -25.36
CA ALA A 709 -13.60 -1.97 -25.67
C ALA A 709 -13.03 -2.83 -26.80
N ASP A 710 -13.47 -4.08 -26.86
CA ASP A 710 -13.13 -4.97 -27.96
C ASP A 710 -13.55 -4.35 -29.30
N GLN A 711 -12.75 -4.59 -30.32
CA GLN A 711 -13.01 -4.07 -31.65
C GLN A 711 -14.43 -4.41 -32.15
N ALA A 712 -14.91 -5.64 -31.88
CA ALA A 712 -16.26 -6.05 -32.25
C ALA A 712 -17.36 -5.20 -31.58
N ASN A 713 -17.17 -4.79 -30.32
CA ASN A 713 -18.13 -3.96 -29.59
C ASN A 713 -18.08 -2.51 -30.07
N GLN A 714 -16.89 -1.99 -30.39
CA GLN A 714 -16.75 -0.68 -31.04
C GLN A 714 -17.45 -0.65 -32.41
N GLU A 715 -17.26 -1.70 -33.22
CA GLU A 715 -17.91 -1.86 -34.52
C GLU A 715 -19.43 -2.00 -34.38
N ALA A 716 -19.92 -2.78 -33.42
CA ALA A 716 -21.35 -2.93 -33.14
C ALA A 716 -22.02 -1.57 -32.84
N LEU A 717 -21.40 -0.73 -32.01
CA LEU A 717 -21.91 0.61 -31.73
C LEU A 717 -21.87 1.52 -32.97
N ASN A 718 -20.78 1.51 -33.74
CA ASN A 718 -20.67 2.31 -34.97
C ASN A 718 -21.72 1.90 -36.03
N ASN A 719 -21.99 0.60 -36.15
CA ASN A 719 -23.02 0.07 -37.05
C ASN A 719 -24.43 0.45 -36.58
N ALA A 720 -24.72 0.37 -35.28
CA ALA A 720 -26.01 0.78 -34.72
C ALA A 720 -26.28 2.28 -34.90
N ILE A 721 -25.25 3.13 -34.72
CA ILE A 721 -25.34 4.58 -35.00
C ILE A 721 -25.69 4.82 -36.46
N THR A 722 -24.99 4.15 -37.38
CA THR A 722 -25.22 4.28 -38.83
C THR A 722 -26.65 3.88 -39.21
N ALA A 723 -27.13 2.75 -38.68
CA ALA A 723 -28.50 2.28 -38.91
C ALA A 723 -29.56 3.24 -38.36
N GLY A 724 -29.36 3.78 -37.15
CA GLY A 724 -30.26 4.78 -36.55
C GLY A 724 -30.35 6.08 -37.36
N GLN A 725 -29.22 6.55 -37.91
CA GLN A 725 -29.18 7.73 -38.78
C GLN A 725 -29.89 7.52 -40.12
N GLU A 726 -29.86 6.31 -40.69
CA GLU A 726 -30.61 5.97 -41.91
C GLU A 726 -32.12 5.96 -41.65
N ILE A 727 -32.57 5.45 -40.50
CA ILE A 727 -33.99 5.45 -40.11
C ILE A 727 -34.55 6.87 -40.00
N LEU A 728 -33.80 7.83 -39.44
CA LEU A 728 -34.24 9.23 -39.33
C LEU A 728 -34.43 9.94 -40.68
N LYS A 729 -33.82 9.44 -41.76
CA LYS A 729 -34.00 9.99 -43.12
C LYS A 729 -35.27 9.49 -43.81
N ASN A 730 -35.92 8.44 -43.28
CA ASN A 730 -37.11 7.83 -43.88
C ASN A 730 -38.40 8.50 -43.39
N THR A 731 -39.06 9.28 -44.26
CA THR A 731 -40.30 10.03 -43.95
C THR A 731 -41.52 9.16 -43.62
N ASN A 732 -41.44 7.85 -43.90
CA ASN A 732 -42.51 6.87 -43.66
C ASN A 732 -42.11 5.82 -42.60
N ALA A 733 -41.09 6.10 -41.77
CA ALA A 733 -40.69 5.20 -40.70
C ALA A 733 -41.83 4.98 -39.70
N THR A 734 -42.06 3.72 -39.34
CA THR A 734 -43.06 3.31 -38.34
C THR A 734 -42.49 3.48 -36.92
N GLN A 735 -43.36 3.60 -35.91
CA GLN A 735 -42.92 3.74 -34.52
C GLN A 735 -42.06 2.55 -34.06
N ALA A 736 -42.42 1.32 -34.45
CA ALA A 736 -41.67 0.11 -34.10
C ALA A 736 -40.23 0.11 -34.66
N GLN A 737 -40.01 0.70 -35.85
CA GLN A 737 -38.68 0.83 -36.44
C GLN A 737 -37.81 1.84 -35.68
N ILE A 738 -38.41 2.93 -35.20
CA ILE A 738 -37.73 3.93 -34.36
C ILE A 738 -37.31 3.31 -33.02
N ASP A 739 -38.25 2.64 -32.34
CA ASP A 739 -38.01 2.05 -31.03
C ASP A 739 -36.95 0.94 -31.09
N SER A 740 -36.99 0.11 -32.15
CA SER A 740 -36.00 -0.94 -32.38
C SER A 740 -34.60 -0.39 -32.62
N ALA A 741 -34.48 0.70 -33.39
CA ALA A 741 -33.20 1.36 -33.63
C ALA A 741 -32.63 2.01 -32.36
N ALA A 742 -33.49 2.66 -31.56
CA ALA A 742 -33.09 3.25 -30.28
C ALA A 742 -32.63 2.19 -29.27
N LYS A 743 -33.33 1.04 -29.23
CA LYS A 743 -32.94 -0.11 -28.41
C LYS A 743 -31.61 -0.70 -28.84
N ALA A 744 -31.40 -0.93 -30.14
CA ALA A 744 -30.15 -1.48 -30.67
C ALA A 744 -28.92 -0.61 -30.32
N ILE A 745 -29.06 0.71 -30.37
CA ILE A 745 -28.02 1.64 -29.93
C ILE A 745 -27.77 1.52 -28.42
N THR A 746 -28.83 1.46 -27.61
CA THR A 746 -28.72 1.35 -26.15
C THR A 746 -28.09 0.03 -25.72
N ASP A 747 -28.46 -1.07 -26.37
CA ASP A 747 -27.87 -2.40 -26.16
C ASP A 747 -26.37 -2.38 -26.55
N ALA A 748 -26.01 -1.75 -27.68
CA ALA A 748 -24.61 -1.65 -28.11
C ALA A 748 -23.74 -0.77 -27.19
N ILE A 749 -24.30 0.29 -26.59
CA ILE A 749 -23.62 1.08 -25.54
C ILE A 749 -23.40 0.21 -24.29
N SER A 750 -24.42 -0.54 -23.88
CA SER A 750 -24.34 -1.42 -22.71
C SER A 750 -23.38 -2.59 -22.90
N GLY A 751 -23.16 -3.01 -24.16
CA GLY A 751 -22.19 -4.03 -24.55
C GLY A 751 -20.74 -3.54 -24.61
N LEU A 752 -20.47 -2.24 -24.43
CA LEU A 752 -19.09 -1.75 -24.33
C LEU A 752 -18.42 -2.29 -23.05
N ASN A 753 -17.23 -2.85 -23.22
CA ASN A 753 -16.49 -3.55 -22.17
C ASN A 753 -15.09 -2.95 -21.91
N GLY A 754 -14.84 -1.71 -22.34
CA GLY A 754 -13.53 -1.10 -22.22
C GLY A 754 -13.07 -0.85 -20.79
N ASP A 755 -13.98 -0.53 -19.87
CA ASP A 755 -13.64 -0.34 -18.46
C ASP A 755 -13.23 -1.67 -17.80
N THR A 756 -13.96 -2.75 -18.12
CA THR A 756 -13.61 -4.12 -17.68
C THR A 756 -12.29 -4.57 -18.27
N ASN A 757 -12.06 -4.35 -19.58
CA ASN A 757 -10.82 -4.69 -20.25
C ASN A 757 -9.62 -3.94 -19.65
N LEU A 758 -9.77 -2.64 -19.37
CA LEU A 758 -8.73 -1.84 -18.72
C LEU A 758 -8.43 -2.35 -17.30
N THR A 759 -9.47 -2.70 -16.53
CA THR A 759 -9.32 -3.26 -15.18
C THR A 759 -8.57 -4.59 -15.23
N ASN A 760 -8.94 -5.49 -16.14
CA ASN A 760 -8.25 -6.77 -16.33
C ASN A 760 -6.79 -6.58 -16.73
N ALA A 761 -6.49 -5.62 -17.61
CA ALA A 761 -5.12 -5.29 -17.98
C ALA A 761 -4.29 -4.78 -16.79
N LYS A 762 -4.86 -3.91 -15.94
CA LYS A 762 -4.21 -3.42 -14.71
C LYS A 762 -3.93 -4.54 -13.72
N ASN A 763 -4.89 -5.44 -13.51
CA ASN A 763 -4.72 -6.59 -12.62
C ASN A 763 -3.60 -7.51 -13.12
N ALA A 764 -3.62 -7.89 -14.40
CA ALA A 764 -2.58 -8.72 -14.99
C ALA A 764 -1.18 -8.07 -14.91
N ALA A 765 -1.10 -6.76 -15.14
CA ALA A 765 0.16 -6.01 -15.01
C ALA A 765 0.68 -5.96 -13.56
N THR A 766 -0.22 -5.80 -12.59
CA THR A 766 0.11 -5.81 -11.15
C THR A 766 0.63 -7.19 -10.73
N GLU A 767 0.01 -8.27 -11.21
CA GLU A 767 0.49 -9.64 -10.97
C GLU A 767 1.90 -9.88 -11.56
N ASP A 768 2.17 -9.38 -12.76
CA ASP A 768 3.50 -9.47 -13.39
C ASP A 768 4.56 -8.70 -12.59
N ILE A 769 4.22 -7.52 -12.06
CA ILE A 769 5.09 -6.73 -11.17
C ILE A 769 5.37 -7.50 -9.87
N GLN A 770 4.35 -8.12 -9.27
CA GLN A 770 4.51 -8.91 -8.06
C GLN A 770 5.43 -10.12 -8.32
N LYS A 771 5.27 -10.84 -9.43
CA LYS A 771 6.16 -11.96 -9.80
C LYS A 771 7.61 -11.51 -9.97
N ALA A 772 7.84 -10.35 -10.60
CA ALA A 772 9.18 -9.79 -10.74
C ALA A 772 9.78 -9.41 -9.38
N LEU A 773 8.99 -8.78 -8.50
CA LEU A 773 9.39 -8.45 -7.13
C LEU A 773 9.72 -9.70 -6.30
N ASP A 774 8.89 -10.74 -6.36
CA ASP A 774 9.09 -11.99 -5.63
C ASP A 774 10.36 -12.71 -6.09
N THR A 775 10.57 -12.78 -7.41
CA THR A 775 11.80 -13.33 -8.00
C THR A 775 13.02 -12.55 -7.51
N LYS A 776 12.92 -11.21 -7.52
CA LYS A 776 14.03 -10.35 -7.13
C LYS A 776 14.34 -10.40 -5.64
N THR A 777 13.29 -10.44 -4.81
CA THR A 777 13.39 -10.62 -3.36
C THR A 777 14.04 -11.95 -3.03
N THR A 778 13.71 -13.02 -3.77
CA THR A 778 14.35 -14.33 -3.63
C THR A 778 15.84 -14.26 -3.98
N GLU A 779 16.19 -13.66 -5.14
CA GLU A 779 17.60 -13.45 -5.54
C GLU A 779 18.42 -12.72 -4.46
N ILE A 780 17.86 -11.66 -3.86
CA ILE A 780 18.50 -10.89 -2.78
C ILE A 780 18.59 -11.71 -1.48
N THR A 781 17.54 -12.44 -1.13
CA THR A 781 17.48 -13.25 0.10
C THR A 781 18.48 -14.40 0.05
N ASP A 782 18.59 -15.05 -1.11
CA ASP A 782 19.51 -16.17 -1.36
C ASP A 782 20.97 -15.74 -1.48
N ALA A 783 21.25 -14.44 -1.67
CA ALA A 783 22.61 -13.93 -1.74
C ALA A 783 23.37 -14.21 -0.43
N THR A 784 24.39 -15.07 -0.49
CA THR A 784 25.17 -15.45 0.71
C THR A 784 26.32 -14.50 1.00
N ASN A 785 26.62 -13.59 0.07
CA ASN A 785 27.80 -12.72 0.13
C ASN A 785 27.53 -11.33 0.72
N ILE A 786 26.28 -10.99 1.04
CA ILE A 786 25.90 -9.71 1.67
C ILE A 786 25.23 -9.93 3.03
N ASP A 787 25.34 -8.94 3.92
CA ASP A 787 24.75 -8.98 5.25
C ASP A 787 23.23 -8.72 5.22
N GLN A 788 22.57 -8.95 6.37
CA GLN A 788 21.12 -8.79 6.46
C GLN A 788 20.68 -7.33 6.24
N ALA A 789 21.44 -6.36 6.74
CA ALA A 789 21.12 -4.94 6.56
C ALA A 789 21.13 -4.51 5.08
N THR A 790 22.09 -5.00 4.30
CA THR A 790 22.15 -4.77 2.84
C THR A 790 21.01 -5.48 2.13
N LYS A 791 20.67 -6.71 2.53
CA LYS A 791 19.49 -7.42 1.99
C LYS A 791 18.22 -6.63 2.23
N ASP A 792 18.00 -6.16 3.45
CA ASP A 792 16.81 -5.40 3.82
C ASP A 792 16.70 -4.10 2.99
N GLN A 793 17.81 -3.40 2.77
CA GLN A 793 17.84 -2.19 1.93
C GLN A 793 17.53 -2.50 0.46
N LEU A 794 18.14 -3.52 -0.14
CA LEU A 794 17.87 -3.90 -1.54
C LEU A 794 16.43 -4.39 -1.73
N ILE A 795 15.87 -5.10 -0.75
CA ILE A 795 14.44 -5.49 -0.75
C ILE A 795 13.55 -4.25 -0.66
N ALA A 796 13.90 -3.26 0.15
CA ALA A 796 13.16 -2.00 0.23
C ALA A 796 13.20 -1.23 -1.10
N ASP A 797 14.36 -1.19 -1.77
CA ASP A 797 14.51 -0.54 -3.08
C ASP A 797 13.69 -1.26 -4.16
N ALA A 798 13.70 -2.60 -4.18
CA ALA A 798 12.88 -3.39 -5.10
C ALA A 798 11.38 -3.22 -4.85
N LYS A 799 10.95 -3.19 -3.57
CA LYS A 799 9.56 -2.89 -3.19
C LYS A 799 9.15 -1.49 -3.64
N LYS A 800 10.02 -0.49 -3.45
CA LYS A 800 9.74 0.87 -3.89
C LYS A 800 9.58 0.96 -5.41
N ALA A 801 10.44 0.28 -6.19
CA ALA A 801 10.29 0.20 -7.63
C ALA A 801 8.95 -0.45 -8.06
N ALA A 802 8.49 -1.47 -7.33
CA ALA A 802 7.19 -2.10 -7.57
C ALA A 802 6.01 -1.19 -7.19
N GLU A 803 6.09 -0.46 -6.07
CA GLU A 803 5.08 0.53 -5.66
C GLU A 803 4.93 1.67 -6.67
N ASP A 804 6.06 2.20 -7.16
CA ASP A 804 6.07 3.25 -8.19
C ASP A 804 5.45 2.73 -9.50
N ALA A 805 5.75 1.49 -9.89
CA ALA A 805 5.15 0.84 -11.06
C ALA A 805 3.63 0.63 -10.91
N ASN A 806 3.18 0.12 -9.76
CA ASN A 806 1.76 -0.08 -9.46
C ASN A 806 0.99 1.26 -9.42
N THR A 807 1.64 2.33 -8.94
CA THR A 807 1.09 3.68 -9.00
C THR A 807 0.88 4.14 -10.45
N ALA A 808 1.87 3.92 -11.32
CA ALA A 808 1.76 4.26 -12.75
C ALA A 808 0.70 3.41 -13.47
N ILE A 809 0.61 2.11 -13.19
CA ILE A 809 -0.43 1.21 -13.71
C ILE A 809 -1.82 1.69 -13.29
N ASN A 810 -2.01 2.08 -12.03
CA ASN A 810 -3.29 2.57 -11.53
C ASN A 810 -3.71 3.88 -12.20
N GLN A 811 -2.77 4.76 -12.53
CA GLN A 811 -3.02 6.02 -13.23
C GLN A 811 -3.26 5.87 -14.74
N ALA A 812 -2.89 4.74 -15.34
CA ALA A 812 -3.06 4.52 -16.78
C ALA A 812 -4.53 4.52 -17.19
N THR A 813 -4.84 5.22 -18.29
CA THR A 813 -6.20 5.38 -18.82
C THR A 813 -6.51 4.47 -20.02
N ASN A 814 -5.51 3.73 -20.51
CA ASN A 814 -5.64 2.78 -21.62
C ASN A 814 -4.61 1.63 -21.48
N ALA A 815 -4.79 0.58 -22.27
CA ALA A 815 -3.98 -0.63 -22.18
C ALA A 815 -2.49 -0.42 -22.55
N ASP A 816 -2.19 0.49 -23.48
CA ASP A 816 -0.79 0.76 -23.88
C ASP A 816 -0.01 1.40 -22.73
N ALA A 817 -0.61 2.38 -22.04
CA ALA A 817 -0.01 3.01 -20.87
C ALA A 817 0.19 2.00 -19.72
N VAL A 818 -0.73 1.05 -19.53
CA VAL A 818 -0.56 -0.06 -18.58
C VAL A 818 0.66 -0.91 -18.95
N ASN A 819 0.81 -1.27 -20.24
CA ASN A 819 1.94 -2.07 -20.72
C ASN A 819 3.28 -1.33 -20.60
N THR A 820 3.32 -0.02 -20.86
CA THR A 820 4.52 0.81 -20.64
C THR A 820 4.91 0.82 -19.17
N ALA A 821 3.97 1.14 -18.26
CA ALA A 821 4.23 1.17 -16.83
C ALA A 821 4.69 -0.19 -16.28
N LYS A 822 4.09 -1.29 -16.76
CA LYS A 822 4.53 -2.66 -16.46
C LYS A 822 5.97 -2.91 -16.88
N THR A 823 6.30 -2.58 -18.12
CA THR A 823 7.62 -2.85 -18.71
C THR A 823 8.72 -2.05 -18.00
N GLU A 824 8.48 -0.76 -17.77
CA GLU A 824 9.39 0.10 -17.01
C GLU A 824 9.53 -0.36 -15.56
N GLY A 825 8.43 -0.74 -14.92
CA GLY A 825 8.42 -1.28 -13.56
C GLY A 825 9.26 -2.53 -13.39
N ILE A 826 9.06 -3.54 -14.25
CA ILE A 826 9.87 -4.77 -14.26
C ILE A 826 11.35 -4.43 -14.50
N THR A 827 11.65 -3.50 -15.40
CA THR A 827 13.03 -3.06 -15.66
C THR A 827 13.67 -2.44 -14.42
N ASN A 828 12.94 -1.57 -13.71
CA ASN A 828 13.42 -0.92 -12.50
C ASN A 828 13.65 -1.90 -11.35
N ILE A 829 12.76 -2.88 -11.16
CA ILE A 829 12.94 -3.97 -10.18
C ILE A 829 14.21 -4.77 -10.51
N ASN A 830 14.40 -5.14 -11.78
CA ASN A 830 15.57 -5.91 -12.21
C ASN A 830 16.89 -5.13 -12.08
N ASN A 831 16.84 -3.80 -12.15
CA ASN A 831 18.00 -2.91 -11.98
C ASN A 831 18.51 -2.81 -10.53
N VAL A 832 17.76 -3.32 -9.54
CA VAL A 832 18.27 -3.47 -8.17
C VAL A 832 19.30 -4.60 -8.19
N THR A 833 20.59 -4.31 -8.04
CA THR A 833 21.63 -5.34 -8.21
C THR A 833 22.20 -5.81 -6.87
N VAL A 834 22.42 -7.12 -6.75
CA VAL A 834 23.18 -7.70 -5.63
C VAL A 834 24.67 -7.42 -5.87
N PRO A 835 25.37 -6.70 -4.97
CA PRO A 835 26.79 -6.41 -5.14
C PRO A 835 27.64 -7.69 -5.14
N SER A 836 28.57 -7.83 -6.09
CA SER A 836 29.39 -9.02 -6.27
C SER A 836 30.52 -9.15 -5.23
N LEU A 837 30.77 -10.38 -4.78
CA LEU A 837 31.93 -10.72 -3.94
C LEU A 837 33.25 -10.47 -4.66
N ASP A 838 33.34 -10.77 -5.95
CA ASP A 838 34.56 -10.56 -6.73
C ASP A 838 34.89 -9.08 -6.88
N ASP A 839 33.88 -8.22 -7.03
CA ASP A 839 34.06 -6.78 -7.07
C ASP A 839 34.53 -6.25 -5.70
N ALA A 840 33.96 -6.74 -4.61
CA ALA A 840 34.39 -6.39 -3.25
C ALA A 840 35.85 -6.81 -3.01
N LYS A 841 36.25 -8.03 -3.41
CA LYS A 841 37.63 -8.52 -3.32
C LYS A 841 38.59 -7.69 -4.17
N THR A 842 38.22 -7.41 -5.41
CA THR A 842 39.02 -6.61 -6.34
C THR A 842 39.26 -5.20 -5.79
N ASN A 843 38.21 -4.56 -5.28
CA ASN A 843 38.31 -3.22 -4.69
C ASN A 843 39.15 -3.21 -3.41
N ALA A 844 39.02 -4.21 -2.53
CA ALA A 844 39.83 -4.36 -1.33
C ALA A 844 41.32 -4.57 -1.69
N ALA A 845 41.62 -5.48 -2.62
CA ALA A 845 42.99 -5.74 -3.08
C ALA A 845 43.63 -4.49 -3.70
N LYS A 846 42.88 -3.72 -4.49
CA LYS A 846 43.35 -2.46 -5.06
C LYS A 846 43.72 -1.43 -3.99
N LYS A 847 42.94 -1.32 -2.91
CA LYS A 847 43.27 -0.44 -1.77
C LYS A 847 44.57 -0.88 -1.08
N ILE A 848 44.77 -2.19 -0.91
CA ILE A 848 46.02 -2.76 -0.37
C ILE A 848 47.21 -2.42 -1.26
N ASP A 849 47.09 -2.61 -2.58
CA ASP A 849 48.15 -2.27 -3.54
C ASP A 849 48.52 -0.79 -3.48
N GLN A 850 47.51 0.08 -3.32
CA GLN A 850 47.71 1.52 -3.22
C GLN A 850 48.39 1.90 -1.90
N ALA A 851 47.99 1.30 -0.78
CA ALA A 851 48.62 1.50 0.52
C ALA A 851 50.08 1.02 0.53
N LEU A 852 50.35 -0.18 0.00
CA LEU A 852 51.69 -0.73 -0.13
C LEU A 852 52.58 0.15 -1.03
N THR A 853 52.04 0.64 -2.14
CA THR A 853 52.75 1.57 -3.04
C THR A 853 53.12 2.86 -2.31
N ASN A 854 52.20 3.42 -1.52
CA ASN A 854 52.44 4.65 -0.78
C ASN A 854 53.47 4.45 0.35
N LYS A 855 53.34 3.38 1.14
CA LYS A 855 54.28 3.05 2.22
C LYS A 855 55.68 2.72 1.69
N THR A 856 55.78 1.98 0.58
CA THR A 856 57.06 1.72 -0.09
C THR A 856 57.74 3.01 -0.57
N LYS A 857 56.96 4.00 -1.06
CA LYS A 857 57.50 5.32 -1.41
C LYS A 857 57.97 6.09 -0.18
N GLU A 858 57.19 6.08 0.90
CA GLU A 858 57.56 6.70 2.18
C GLU A 858 58.91 6.15 2.69
N ILE A 859 59.07 4.83 2.71
CA ILE A 859 60.31 4.16 3.16
C ILE A 859 61.49 4.50 2.24
N ASN A 860 61.31 4.40 0.91
CA ASN A 860 62.39 4.68 -0.03
C ASN A 860 62.88 6.13 0.04
N ASN A 861 61.96 7.07 0.29
CA ASN A 861 62.27 8.50 0.42
C ASN A 861 62.89 8.86 1.77
N ALA A 862 62.91 7.97 2.76
CA ALA A 862 63.54 8.24 4.05
C ALA A 862 65.07 8.32 3.90
N GLU A 863 65.67 9.49 4.10
CA GLU A 863 67.12 9.69 3.96
C GLU A 863 67.91 9.31 5.21
N ASN A 864 67.21 9.08 6.33
CA ASN A 864 67.77 8.88 7.67
C ASN A 864 67.92 7.40 8.09
N ILE A 865 67.62 6.47 7.18
CA ILE A 865 67.81 5.02 7.36
C ILE A 865 68.61 4.44 6.20
N ASP A 866 69.41 3.42 6.48
CA ASP A 866 70.25 2.76 5.48
C ASP A 866 69.46 1.83 4.55
N GLN A 867 70.09 1.35 3.47
CA GLN A 867 69.40 0.50 2.50
C GLN A 867 68.94 -0.82 3.12
N THR A 868 69.71 -1.40 4.04
CA THR A 868 69.35 -2.64 4.73
C THR A 868 68.05 -2.49 5.52
N THR A 869 67.90 -1.38 6.24
CA THR A 869 66.69 -1.05 7.02
C THR A 869 65.50 -0.78 6.10
N LYS A 870 65.72 -0.08 4.98
CA LYS A 870 64.67 0.12 3.96
C LYS A 870 64.15 -1.19 3.40
N ASP A 871 65.06 -2.10 3.04
CA ASP A 871 64.70 -3.41 2.49
C ASP A 871 63.88 -4.23 3.51
N GLN A 872 64.25 -4.18 4.79
CA GLN A 872 63.52 -4.85 5.86
C GLN A 872 62.11 -4.28 6.07
N LEU A 873 61.96 -2.95 6.12
CA LEU A 873 60.64 -2.31 6.29
C LEU A 873 59.74 -2.51 5.06
N ILE A 874 60.30 -2.50 3.85
CA ILE A 874 59.56 -2.83 2.61
C ILE A 874 59.09 -4.28 2.66
N LYS A 875 59.93 -5.19 3.16
CA LYS A 875 59.54 -6.59 3.36
C LYS A 875 58.39 -6.72 4.36
N GLU A 876 58.45 -6.02 5.50
CA GLU A 876 57.37 -6.02 6.50
C GLU A 876 56.05 -5.49 5.92
N ALA A 877 56.09 -4.37 5.19
CA ALA A 877 54.91 -3.84 4.50
C ALA A 877 54.36 -4.80 3.44
N THR A 878 55.25 -5.48 2.70
CA THR A 878 54.88 -6.47 1.69
C THR A 878 54.26 -7.72 2.32
N ASP A 879 54.80 -8.21 3.44
CA ASP A 879 54.28 -9.36 4.17
C ASP A 879 52.89 -9.05 4.77
N ALA A 880 52.68 -7.84 5.29
CA ALA A 880 51.38 -7.35 5.74
C ALA A 880 50.37 -7.28 4.58
N ALA A 881 50.77 -6.76 3.43
CA ALA A 881 49.94 -6.71 2.22
C ALA A 881 49.55 -8.10 1.71
N ASN A 882 50.50 -9.05 1.68
CA ASN A 882 50.23 -10.43 1.27
C ASN A 882 49.27 -11.13 2.24
N THR A 883 49.47 -10.95 3.55
CA THR A 883 48.57 -11.50 4.57
C THR A 883 47.14 -10.96 4.40
N ALA A 884 47.00 -9.66 4.11
CA ALA A 884 45.70 -9.05 3.85
C ALA A 884 45.05 -9.57 2.56
N LYS A 885 45.82 -9.74 1.47
CA LYS A 885 45.33 -10.32 0.21
C LYS A 885 44.86 -11.76 0.40
N ASP A 886 45.59 -12.57 1.15
CA ASP A 886 45.17 -13.93 1.49
C ASP A 886 43.86 -13.94 2.30
N ALA A 887 43.68 -12.98 3.21
CA ALA A 887 42.44 -12.83 3.97
C ALA A 887 41.27 -12.37 3.09
N ILE A 888 41.50 -11.45 2.15
CA ILE A 888 40.52 -11.02 1.15
C ILE A 888 40.12 -12.21 0.25
N GLU A 889 41.09 -13.02 -0.19
CA GLU A 889 40.82 -14.17 -1.05
C GLU A 889 39.97 -15.22 -0.33
N LYS A 890 40.21 -15.42 0.97
CA LYS A 890 39.42 -16.31 1.85
C LYS A 890 38.06 -15.75 2.24
N ALA A 891 37.80 -14.46 2.03
CA ALA A 891 36.51 -13.86 2.37
C ALA A 891 35.38 -14.53 1.57
N THR A 892 34.31 -14.86 2.28
CA THR A 892 33.10 -15.47 1.72
C THR A 892 31.96 -14.46 1.59
N THR A 893 32.11 -13.29 2.20
CA THR A 893 31.18 -12.17 2.11
C THR A 893 31.88 -10.85 1.73
N ASN A 894 31.13 -9.92 1.15
CA ASN A 894 31.60 -8.59 0.77
C ASN A 894 32.12 -7.82 1.99
N ASP A 895 31.47 -8.05 3.13
CA ASP A 895 31.77 -7.42 4.40
C ASP A 895 33.09 -7.92 4.98
N GLU A 896 33.32 -9.24 4.91
CA GLU A 896 34.62 -9.86 5.23
C GLU A 896 35.74 -9.35 4.33
N ALA A 897 35.51 -9.26 3.02
CA ALA A 897 36.51 -8.75 2.07
C ALA A 897 36.87 -7.28 2.36
N THR A 898 35.86 -6.47 2.69
CA THR A 898 36.04 -5.05 3.05
C THR A 898 36.80 -4.89 4.36
N LYS A 899 36.43 -5.65 5.40
CA LYS A 899 37.11 -5.66 6.70
C LYS A 899 38.56 -6.13 6.58
N ALA A 900 38.82 -7.21 5.82
CA ALA A 900 40.16 -7.70 5.55
C ALA A 900 41.01 -6.65 4.81
N GLY A 901 40.42 -5.97 3.82
CA GLY A 901 41.06 -4.85 3.12
C GLY A 901 41.42 -3.69 4.05
N GLN A 902 40.48 -3.26 4.91
CA GLN A 902 40.75 -2.17 5.86
C GLN A 902 41.83 -2.55 6.88
N ALA A 903 41.71 -3.72 7.49
CA ALA A 903 42.69 -4.23 8.44
C ALA A 903 44.09 -4.34 7.82
N GLY A 904 44.17 -4.74 6.54
CA GLY A 904 45.43 -4.78 5.81
C GLY A 904 46.01 -3.40 5.51
N VAL A 905 45.18 -2.42 5.13
CA VAL A 905 45.62 -1.02 4.96
C VAL A 905 46.17 -0.49 6.28
N ASP A 906 45.49 -0.74 7.39
CA ASP A 906 45.91 -0.30 8.72
C ASP A 906 47.23 -0.98 9.13
N ALA A 907 47.37 -2.29 8.87
CA ALA A 907 48.61 -3.03 9.12
C ALA A 907 49.80 -2.49 8.30
N ILE A 908 49.60 -2.18 7.02
CA ILE A 908 50.63 -1.57 6.17
C ILE A 908 51.00 -0.17 6.69
N ASN A 909 50.01 0.65 7.03
CA ASN A 909 50.24 2.01 7.52
C ASN A 909 50.97 2.02 8.86
N ASN A 910 50.74 1.01 9.71
CA ASN A 910 51.41 0.81 10.99
C ASN A 910 52.87 0.34 10.89
N VAL A 911 53.37 0.00 9.69
CA VAL A 911 54.83 -0.22 9.49
C VAL A 911 55.55 1.10 9.75
N LYS A 912 56.25 1.16 10.88
CA LYS A 912 56.88 2.36 11.42
C LYS A 912 58.21 2.62 10.75
N VAL A 913 58.34 3.77 10.10
CA VAL A 913 59.62 4.28 9.59
C VAL A 913 60.38 4.96 10.75
N PRO A 914 61.60 4.53 11.11
CA PRO A 914 62.39 5.16 12.15
C PRO A 914 62.62 6.65 11.88
N SER A 915 62.52 7.47 12.93
CA SER A 915 62.84 8.90 12.82
C SER A 915 64.36 9.13 12.76
N VAL A 916 64.78 10.33 12.34
CA VAL A 916 66.20 10.75 12.41
C VAL A 916 66.73 10.58 13.83
N THR A 917 65.92 10.94 14.83
CA THR A 917 66.27 10.81 16.24
C THR A 917 66.45 9.36 16.68
N ASP A 918 65.64 8.43 16.18
CA ASP A 918 65.79 7.00 16.47
C ASP A 918 67.14 6.47 15.94
N SER A 919 67.50 6.81 14.68
CA SER A 919 68.80 6.44 14.08
C SER A 919 69.99 7.09 14.80
N GLN A 920 69.87 8.36 15.19
CA GLN A 920 70.90 9.08 15.95
C GLN A 920 71.12 8.46 17.33
N ASN A 921 70.05 8.08 18.04
CA ASN A 921 70.15 7.47 19.35
C ASN A 921 70.86 6.11 19.30
N ALA A 922 70.52 5.26 18.33
CA ALA A 922 71.20 3.98 18.15
C ALA A 922 72.71 4.14 17.86
N ALA A 923 73.09 5.12 17.03
CA ALA A 923 74.50 5.41 16.75
C ALA A 923 75.25 5.94 17.99
N LYS A 924 74.60 6.79 18.81
CA LYS A 924 75.19 7.26 20.08
C LYS A 924 75.36 6.15 21.09
N GLU A 925 74.44 5.19 21.13
CA GLU A 925 74.54 4.00 21.99
C GLU A 925 75.76 3.15 21.59
N ALA A 926 76.01 2.95 20.29
CA ALA A 926 77.23 2.30 19.81
C ALA A 926 78.52 3.06 20.18
N ILE A 927 78.48 4.40 20.18
CA ILE A 927 79.60 5.24 20.65
C ILE A 927 79.81 5.07 22.16
N ASP A 928 78.73 4.99 22.95
CA ASP A 928 78.79 4.73 24.38
C ASP A 928 79.37 3.35 24.68
N ASP A 929 78.98 2.32 23.93
CA ASP A 929 79.54 0.98 24.05
C ASP A 929 81.04 0.96 23.73
N ALA A 930 81.47 1.63 22.66
CA ALA A 930 82.88 1.77 22.31
C ALA A 930 83.68 2.50 23.40
N LEU A 931 83.13 3.60 23.95
CA LEU A 931 83.73 4.35 25.05
C LEU A 931 83.86 3.49 26.31
N ASN A 932 82.81 2.75 26.66
CA ASN A 932 82.79 1.86 27.83
C ASN A 932 83.85 0.76 27.69
N ALA A 933 83.92 0.13 26.51
CA ALA A 933 84.95 -0.88 26.21
C ALA A 933 86.37 -0.30 26.34
N LYS A 934 86.61 0.91 25.79
CA LYS A 934 87.92 1.56 25.85
C LYS A 934 88.32 2.00 27.25
N THR A 935 87.36 2.54 28.00
CA THR A 935 87.53 2.92 29.40
C THR A 935 87.89 1.70 30.25
N LYS A 936 87.29 0.54 29.97
CA LYS A 936 87.65 -0.72 30.61
C LYS A 936 89.09 -1.14 30.28
N GLU A 937 89.50 -1.09 29.01
CA GLU A 937 90.87 -1.38 28.57
C GLU A 937 91.91 -0.51 29.31
N ILE A 938 91.66 0.79 29.42
CA ILE A 938 92.54 1.74 30.12
C ILE A 938 92.60 1.42 31.63
N ASN A 939 91.46 1.15 32.26
CA ASN A 939 91.40 0.86 33.69
C ASN A 939 92.09 -0.46 34.05
N ASP A 940 92.01 -1.46 33.17
CA ASP A 940 92.65 -2.77 33.35
C ASP A 940 94.19 -2.72 33.18
N ALA A 941 94.74 -1.65 32.61
CA ALA A 941 96.18 -1.48 32.43
C ALA A 941 96.90 -1.37 33.80
N ASN A 942 97.87 -2.23 34.08
CA ASN A 942 98.59 -2.27 35.37
C ASN A 942 99.97 -1.60 35.34
N ASN A 943 100.38 -1.13 34.17
CA ASN A 943 101.71 -0.58 33.88
C ASN A 943 101.74 0.97 33.75
N ILE A 944 100.63 1.63 34.04
CA ILE A 944 100.47 3.09 34.02
C ILE A 944 99.83 3.58 35.33
N ASP A 945 100.15 4.81 35.74
CA ASP A 945 99.62 5.40 36.97
C ASP A 945 98.18 5.92 36.81
N GLN A 946 97.53 6.26 37.92
CA GLN A 946 96.14 6.72 37.91
C GLN A 946 95.97 8.04 37.12
N THR A 947 96.94 8.95 37.23
CA THR A 947 96.92 10.23 36.49
C THR A 947 96.91 10.03 34.98
N THR A 948 97.69 9.07 34.47
CA THR A 948 97.73 8.70 33.05
C THR A 948 96.43 8.04 32.61
N LYS A 949 95.85 7.17 33.44
CA LYS A 949 94.53 6.57 33.18
C LYS A 949 93.44 7.64 33.06
N ASP A 950 93.39 8.58 34.01
CA ASP A 950 92.40 9.65 34.02
C ASP A 950 92.51 10.52 32.76
N GLN A 951 93.73 10.81 32.30
CA GLN A 951 93.98 11.56 31.06
C GLN A 951 93.51 10.79 29.81
N LEU A 952 93.82 9.50 29.68
CA LEU A 952 93.39 8.68 28.55
C LEU A 952 91.87 8.48 28.53
N ILE A 953 91.23 8.30 29.69
CA ILE A 953 89.77 8.24 29.80
C ILE A 953 89.14 9.55 29.36
N LYS A 954 89.74 10.69 29.73
CA LYS A 954 89.29 12.01 29.28
C LYS A 954 89.42 12.17 27.76
N GLU A 955 90.51 11.69 27.17
CA GLU A 955 90.70 11.71 25.71
C GLU A 955 89.66 10.84 24.99
N ALA A 956 89.41 9.62 25.47
CA ALA A 956 88.35 8.75 24.93
C ALA A 956 86.96 9.38 25.08
N THR A 957 86.67 9.99 26.23
CA THR A 957 85.40 10.69 26.50
C THR A 957 85.21 11.89 25.57
N ASN A 958 86.27 12.67 25.32
CA ASN A 958 86.22 13.79 24.38
C ASN A 958 85.98 13.32 22.94
N ALA A 959 86.62 12.23 22.52
CA ALA A 959 86.39 11.62 21.21
C ALA A 959 84.94 11.15 21.06
N ALA A 960 84.39 10.51 22.09
CA ALA A 960 82.99 10.09 22.12
C ALA A 960 82.01 11.27 22.07
N ASN A 961 82.21 12.30 22.89
CA ASN A 961 81.35 13.49 22.88
C ASN A 961 81.33 14.18 21.51
N LYS A 962 82.50 14.31 20.87
CA LYS A 962 82.61 14.89 19.53
C LYS A 962 81.89 14.04 18.47
N ALA A 963 81.95 12.71 18.59
CA ALA A 963 81.19 11.81 17.72
C ALA A 963 79.68 11.96 17.93
N LYS A 964 79.22 12.08 19.18
CA LYS A 964 77.79 12.30 19.49
C LYS A 964 77.29 13.63 18.94
N GLU A 965 78.07 14.71 19.06
CA GLU A 965 77.76 16.01 18.45
C GLU A 965 77.67 15.94 16.93
N ALA A 966 78.58 15.19 16.29
CA ALA A 966 78.55 14.97 14.83
C ALA A 966 77.31 14.14 14.42
N ILE A 967 76.94 13.13 15.22
CA ILE A 967 75.71 12.34 15.02
C ILE A 967 74.47 13.22 15.18
N ASP A 968 74.44 14.11 16.18
CA ASP A 968 73.34 15.07 16.40
C ASP A 968 73.10 16.01 15.21
N GLN A 969 74.17 16.39 14.50
CA GLN A 969 74.08 17.22 13.30
C GLN A 969 73.80 16.43 12.01
N ALA A 970 74.02 15.12 12.02
CA ALA A 970 73.81 14.29 10.86
C ALA A 970 72.30 14.04 10.65
N THR A 971 71.80 14.43 9.47
CA THR A 971 70.39 14.27 9.10
C THR A 971 70.12 13.09 8.16
N THR A 972 71.18 12.44 7.66
CA THR A 972 71.10 11.29 6.74
C THR A 972 71.79 10.06 7.33
N ALA A 973 71.38 8.88 6.88
CA ALA A 973 71.94 7.60 7.35
C ALA A 973 73.46 7.51 7.13
N ASP A 974 73.93 7.91 5.94
CA ASP A 974 75.35 7.87 5.60
C ASP A 974 76.17 8.82 6.48
N ALA A 975 75.64 10.00 6.79
CA ALA A 975 76.30 10.95 7.67
C ALA A 975 76.33 10.46 9.12
N ILE A 976 75.21 9.88 9.62
CA ILE A 976 75.12 9.29 10.96
C ILE A 976 76.14 8.14 11.09
N LYS A 977 76.17 7.25 10.09
CA LYS A 977 77.07 6.10 10.08
C LYS A 977 78.54 6.51 9.93
N THR A 978 78.84 7.51 9.09
CA THR A 978 80.20 8.07 8.99
C THR A 978 80.65 8.64 10.33
N ALA A 979 79.81 9.43 10.99
CA ALA A 979 80.12 9.99 12.31
C ALA A 979 80.30 8.90 13.39
N GLN A 980 79.50 7.85 13.34
CA GLN A 980 79.65 6.67 14.21
C GLN A 980 80.97 5.93 13.94
N ASP A 981 81.28 5.61 12.68
CA ASP A 981 82.46 4.84 12.28
C ASP A 981 83.75 5.64 12.60
N GLU A 982 83.78 6.94 12.28
CA GLU A 982 84.87 7.84 12.65
C GLU A 982 85.00 7.99 14.16
N GLY A 983 83.89 8.16 14.87
CA GLY A 983 83.86 8.26 16.33
C GLY A 983 84.43 7.02 17.01
N THR A 984 83.97 5.84 16.60
CA THR A 984 84.44 4.54 17.10
C THR A 984 85.93 4.36 16.80
N THR A 985 86.37 4.73 15.61
CA THR A 985 87.80 4.70 15.22
C THR A 985 88.62 5.63 16.11
N ASN A 986 88.16 6.86 16.35
CA ASN A 986 88.85 7.85 17.17
C ASN A 986 88.94 7.40 18.64
N ILE A 987 87.90 6.81 19.20
CA ILE A 987 87.91 6.23 20.55
C ILE A 987 88.92 5.08 20.62
N ASN A 988 88.90 4.16 19.64
CA ASN A 988 89.82 3.03 19.60
C ASN A 988 91.29 3.44 19.44
N ASN A 989 91.54 4.55 18.73
CA ASN A 989 92.87 5.14 18.53
C ASN A 989 93.46 5.80 19.79
N VAL A 990 92.72 5.90 20.89
CA VAL A 990 93.29 6.31 22.18
C VAL A 990 94.22 5.19 22.67
N THR A 991 95.51 5.31 22.41
CA THR A 991 96.46 4.24 22.65
C THR A 991 96.81 4.11 24.14
N VAL A 992 96.62 2.92 24.71
CA VAL A 992 97.12 2.60 26.05
C VAL A 992 98.63 2.33 25.95
N PRO A 993 99.50 3.06 26.67
CA PRO A 993 100.94 2.84 26.62
C PRO A 993 101.28 1.40 27.00
N SER A 994 102.10 0.74 26.19
CA SER A 994 102.55 -0.61 26.51
C SER A 994 103.53 -0.59 27.69
N LEU A 995 103.75 -1.75 28.32
CA LEU A 995 104.77 -1.88 29.35
C LEU A 995 106.16 -1.46 28.84
N GLU A 996 106.42 -1.65 27.54
CA GLU A 996 107.67 -1.24 26.90
C GLU A 996 107.75 0.29 26.74
N ASP A 997 106.64 0.95 26.40
CA ASP A 997 106.57 2.41 26.33
C ASP A 997 106.73 3.05 27.71
N ALA A 998 106.11 2.45 28.73
CA ALA A 998 106.26 2.88 30.12
C ALA A 998 107.72 2.71 30.61
N LYS A 999 108.39 1.61 30.28
CA LYS A 999 109.82 1.40 30.58
C LYS A 999 110.72 2.42 29.88
N LYS A 1000 110.49 2.69 28.59
CA LYS A 1000 111.23 3.71 27.84
C LYS A 1000 111.06 5.10 28.43
N ALA A 1001 109.84 5.47 28.81
CA ALA A 1001 109.55 6.75 29.46
C ALA A 1001 110.22 6.87 30.83
N ALA A 1002 110.18 5.80 31.63
CA ALA A 1002 110.85 5.75 32.94
C ALA A 1002 112.38 5.87 32.80
N ASN A 1003 112.99 5.13 31.85
CA ASN A 1003 114.42 5.24 31.57
C ASN A 1003 114.79 6.65 31.11
N LYS A 1004 114.01 7.25 30.20
CA LYS A 1004 114.22 8.63 29.76
C LYS A 1004 114.12 9.64 30.90
N ALA A 1005 113.15 9.48 31.81
CA ALA A 1005 113.01 10.35 32.98
C ALA A 1005 114.18 10.22 33.96
N VAL A 1006 114.69 8.99 34.16
CA VAL A 1006 115.92 8.74 34.93
C VAL A 1006 117.12 9.38 34.25
N ASP A 1007 117.29 9.20 32.93
CA ASP A 1007 118.38 9.80 32.15
C ASP A 1007 118.34 11.34 32.19
N GLU A 1008 117.15 11.94 32.11
CA GLU A 1008 116.95 13.40 32.22
C GLU A 1008 117.26 13.92 33.63
N ALA A 1009 116.80 13.22 34.68
CA ALA A 1009 117.10 13.57 36.06
C ALA A 1009 118.60 13.44 36.35
N LEU A 1010 119.23 12.38 35.86
CA LEU A 1010 120.68 12.16 35.93
C LEU A 1010 121.44 13.28 35.19
N THR A 1011 120.99 13.66 34.00
CA THR A 1011 121.56 14.76 33.22
C THR A 1011 121.46 16.09 33.97
N ALA A 1012 120.28 16.40 34.53
CA ALA A 1012 120.06 17.62 35.31
C ALA A 1012 120.94 17.66 36.57
N GLN A 1013 121.05 16.54 37.28
CA GLN A 1013 121.88 16.43 38.48
C GLN A 1013 123.39 16.54 38.13
N THR A 1014 123.81 15.91 37.03
CA THR A 1014 125.15 16.02 36.47
C THR A 1014 125.51 17.47 36.13
N GLU A 1015 124.58 18.23 35.55
CA GLU A 1015 124.77 19.67 35.31
C GLU A 1015 124.95 20.46 36.62
N VAL A 1016 124.15 20.18 37.65
CA VAL A 1016 124.26 20.83 38.96
C VAL A 1016 125.63 20.57 39.59
N ILE A 1017 126.09 19.31 39.58
CA ILE A 1017 127.40 18.91 40.12
C ILE A 1017 128.53 19.59 39.34
N ASN A 1018 128.46 19.60 38.01
CA ASN A 1018 129.45 20.25 37.16
C ASN A 1018 129.55 21.76 37.43
N LYS A 1019 128.42 22.43 37.70
CA LYS A 1019 128.34 23.87 38.00
C LYS A 1019 128.80 24.24 39.41
N ALA A 1020 128.96 23.29 40.33
CA ALA A 1020 129.42 23.57 41.70
C ALA A 1020 130.87 24.09 41.70
N THR A 1021 131.11 25.24 42.34
CA THR A 1021 132.43 25.91 42.34
C THR A 1021 133.31 25.54 43.54
N ASN A 1022 132.75 24.82 44.51
CA ASN A 1022 133.39 24.41 45.76
C ASN A 1022 133.83 22.94 45.80
N LEU A 1023 133.76 22.24 44.66
CA LEU A 1023 134.17 20.83 44.51
C LEU A 1023 135.37 20.74 43.56
N SER A 1024 136.34 19.88 43.88
CA SER A 1024 137.46 19.54 42.98
C SER A 1024 136.98 18.66 41.82
N ASP A 1025 137.78 18.58 40.74
CA ASP A 1025 137.44 17.77 39.56
C ASP A 1025 137.24 16.28 39.90
N THR A 1026 138.03 15.76 40.86
CA THR A 1026 137.89 14.38 41.36
C THR A 1026 136.58 14.20 42.13
N GLU A 1027 136.23 15.15 43.01
CA GLU A 1027 134.97 15.07 43.78
C GLU A 1027 133.73 15.20 42.88
N LYS A 1028 133.79 16.03 41.82
CA LYS A 1028 132.71 16.12 40.82
C LYS A 1028 132.52 14.80 40.07
N LYS A 1029 133.63 14.15 39.67
CA LYS A 1029 133.59 12.85 38.98
C LYS A 1029 132.94 11.78 39.85
N ASP A 1030 133.34 11.67 41.11
CA ASP A 1030 132.79 10.68 42.03
C ASP A 1030 131.29 10.92 42.31
N LEU A 1031 130.87 12.18 42.44
CA LEU A 1031 129.45 12.52 42.64
C LEU A 1031 128.59 12.30 41.39
N ILE A 1032 129.13 12.49 40.17
CA ILE A 1032 128.44 12.16 38.91
C ILE A 1032 128.33 10.65 38.73
N ASP A 1033 129.35 9.88 39.12
CA ASP A 1033 129.30 8.41 39.06
C ASP A 1033 128.36 7.82 40.14
N GLN A 1034 128.14 8.55 41.24
CA GLN A 1034 127.20 8.18 42.31
C GLN A 1034 125.75 8.56 42.00
N ALA A 1035 125.53 9.66 41.29
CA ALA A 1035 124.21 10.09 40.80
C ALA A 1035 123.73 9.15 39.69
#